data_AF-A0A3P1T4V1-F1
#
_entry.id   AF-A0A3P1T4V1-F1
#
_cell.length_a   1.000
_cell.length_b   1.000
_cell.length_c   1.000
_cell.angle_alpha   90.00
_cell.angle_beta   90.00
_cell.angle_gamma   90.00
#
_symmetry.space_group_name_H-M   'P 1'
#
loop_
_entity.id
_entity.type
_entity.pdbx_description
1 polymer ?
#
loop_
_entity_poly.entity_id
_entity_poly.type
_entity_poly.pdbx_seq_one_letter_code
_entity_poly.pdbx_strand_id
1 'polypeptide(L)'
;MTTTPPGPIDLRDLVLTDRPLTEMLDLAARLELTAKEAMQQLRVIQAEGTGGDLEWLRSRNDDVRFNRELRYQALALVLPLTPLQFTRVSSAVNLGHLIVDPGSRPRFLDLFRARGRDWLEDYLRRITAVALPLVAHRGVHELILHLGLPLPTEPRFWVEWVLGDGFPRPGREWQRFFLAACASPEAFRGPRVTRDEHRRLVRIDELRAVEPIDDDALLHALVTALVRGERPANQRHLMIWLEDLGLLPRLHEKADLLVGAVPLLDSTVVKELLAQTLRDASPEYLGRLAPEVLSRREKTMRRQVLRALERLDQPSPELVDAVTLAASDPDAEIAALAVGLSQRWGAEVASGLGLWQDPSLPQATELAETTATDLPRLLLQEPVEGDLHVPVENFTWLEQVLAALVAHGYEHGRADTVTVVSTTFERGLDLSLPRKILDDWVAAEHEARKLSPVGWRKGLDLWAEARILDALGAVGRVPCLLSTPTHSDGHLAWQVLVERLGRYEAAGVEPVASDLYVALGRVFDDDGSPVPIAEEAVRAWRATPPGEPEPVVAEQSVLMRMLKGQRRGIKVTGDESPLVKVLGLGSPWDRSPWWRPQLADWGWGTRLLPRHPGQAWGYLLKSRRSWSAASWLGTIGGTVPRFGALGSFVALVITVIGHREREEEMATALVEAWDEGRVTADDLMTAWRSPWWQEWWWRGQRDPRPLARVLIMVAESGGLQLAWPLLVTAAEEIAAMDPLPEDAFAVLEAVLRYLPEVPEVPPMPAVAALARRRSSSKAVRAAKQIART
;
A
#
# COMPACT_ATOMS: atom_id res chain seq x y z
N MET A 1 57.41 -36.20 -30.47
CA MET A 1 56.55 -35.13 -29.95
C MET A 1 55.75 -35.71 -28.81
N THR A 2 56.20 -35.46 -27.59
CA THR A 2 55.62 -35.92 -26.33
C THR A 2 54.30 -35.19 -26.07
N THR A 3 53.20 -35.92 -26.04
CA THR A 3 51.88 -35.44 -25.61
C THR A 3 51.89 -35.24 -24.09
N THR A 4 51.98 -33.99 -23.65
CA THR A 4 51.71 -33.58 -22.27
C THR A 4 50.26 -34.00 -21.91
N PRO A 5 50.01 -34.58 -20.72
CA PRO A 5 48.64 -34.81 -20.27
C PRO A 5 47.91 -33.46 -20.19
N PRO A 6 46.62 -33.36 -20.58
CA PRO A 6 45.89 -32.11 -20.44
C PRO A 6 45.89 -31.73 -18.95
N GLY A 7 46.31 -30.50 -18.64
CA GLY A 7 46.18 -29.93 -17.30
C GLY A 7 44.72 -29.90 -16.84
N PRO A 8 44.45 -29.62 -15.55
CA PRO A 8 43.08 -29.51 -15.06
C PRO A 8 42.33 -28.46 -15.90
N ILE A 9 41.29 -28.89 -16.60
CA ILE A 9 40.48 -28.02 -17.45
C ILE A 9 39.70 -27.07 -16.53
N ASP A 10 39.95 -25.77 -16.67
CA ASP A 10 39.23 -24.71 -15.98
C ASP A 10 37.82 -24.55 -16.58
N LEU A 11 36.78 -24.44 -15.75
CA LEU A 11 35.42 -24.13 -16.21
C LEU A 11 35.39 -22.83 -17.04
N ARG A 12 36.29 -21.88 -16.77
CA ARG A 12 36.46 -20.66 -17.56
C ARG A 12 36.80 -20.95 -19.03
N ASP A 13 37.73 -21.86 -19.27
CA ASP A 13 38.15 -22.23 -20.63
C ASP A 13 37.03 -22.91 -21.39
N LEU A 14 36.17 -23.67 -20.68
CA LEU A 14 34.98 -24.28 -21.27
C LEU A 14 33.90 -23.25 -21.65
N VAL A 15 33.71 -22.19 -20.88
CA VAL A 15 32.76 -21.11 -21.23
C VAL A 15 33.28 -20.28 -22.41
N LEU A 16 34.59 -20.08 -22.51
CA LEU A 16 35.23 -19.24 -23.53
C LEU A 16 35.59 -19.97 -24.83
N THR A 17 35.49 -21.30 -24.86
CA THR A 17 35.87 -22.10 -26.03
C THR A 17 34.93 -21.90 -27.22
N ASP A 18 35.46 -22.05 -28.44
CA ASP A 18 34.67 -22.12 -29.67
C ASP A 18 34.11 -23.52 -29.97
N ARG A 19 34.45 -24.53 -29.15
CA ARG A 19 33.96 -25.92 -29.34
C ARG A 19 32.43 -25.98 -29.36
N PRO A 20 31.82 -26.95 -30.06
CA PRO A 20 30.39 -27.20 -29.96
C PRO A 20 29.96 -27.41 -28.50
N LEU A 21 28.79 -26.90 -28.12
CA LEU A 21 28.29 -27.02 -26.74
C LEU A 21 28.17 -28.50 -26.31
N THR A 22 27.94 -29.45 -27.22
CA THR A 22 27.86 -30.89 -26.88
C THR A 22 29.20 -31.42 -26.36
N GLU A 23 30.28 -31.09 -27.07
CA GLU A 23 31.63 -31.45 -26.68
C GLU A 23 32.04 -30.77 -25.36
N MET A 24 31.63 -29.52 -25.15
CA MET A 24 31.84 -28.80 -23.89
C MET A 24 31.17 -29.50 -22.71
N LEU A 25 29.92 -29.94 -22.85
CA LEU A 25 29.18 -30.62 -21.80
C LEU A 25 29.74 -32.02 -21.51
N ASP A 26 30.20 -32.75 -22.55
CA ASP A 26 30.88 -34.03 -22.39
C ASP A 26 32.20 -33.90 -21.63
N LEU A 27 32.95 -32.81 -21.88
CA LEU A 27 34.17 -32.49 -21.15
C LEU A 27 33.84 -32.13 -19.70
N ALA A 28 32.82 -31.30 -19.46
CA ALA A 28 32.38 -30.91 -18.13
C ALA A 28 31.93 -32.12 -17.29
N ALA A 29 31.22 -33.08 -17.89
CA ALA A 29 30.78 -34.30 -17.22
C ALA A 29 31.95 -35.23 -16.80
N ARG A 30 33.12 -35.10 -17.44
CA ARG A 30 34.35 -35.82 -17.08
C ARG A 30 35.19 -35.10 -16.02
N LEU A 31 34.85 -33.85 -15.70
CA LEU A 31 35.47 -33.15 -14.59
C LEU A 31 34.85 -33.68 -13.30
N GLU A 32 35.59 -34.51 -12.57
CA GLU A 32 35.20 -35.03 -11.25
C GLU A 32 35.25 -33.92 -10.16
N LEU A 33 34.68 -32.75 -10.44
CA LEU A 33 34.64 -31.62 -9.52
C LEU A 33 33.64 -31.90 -8.40
N THR A 34 34.03 -31.58 -7.17
CA THR A 34 33.08 -31.49 -6.06
C THR A 34 32.18 -30.25 -6.21
N ALA A 35 31.01 -30.26 -5.58
CA ALA A 35 30.11 -29.11 -5.56
C ALA A 35 30.79 -27.81 -5.07
N LYS A 36 31.73 -27.94 -4.12
CA LYS A 36 32.50 -26.83 -3.55
C LYS A 36 33.45 -26.22 -4.59
N GLU A 37 34.18 -27.05 -5.32
CA GLU A 37 35.11 -26.61 -6.36
C GLU A 37 34.37 -25.97 -7.54
N ALA A 38 33.26 -26.58 -7.96
CA ALA A 38 32.38 -26.03 -8.99
C ALA A 38 31.84 -24.64 -8.58
N MET A 39 31.33 -24.49 -7.35
CA MET A 39 30.86 -23.21 -6.83
C MET A 39 31.96 -22.14 -6.76
N GLN A 40 33.18 -22.53 -6.39
CA GLN A 40 34.31 -21.61 -6.31
C GLN A 40 34.68 -21.07 -7.69
N GLN A 41 34.81 -21.95 -8.70
CA GLN A 41 35.16 -21.55 -10.06
C GLN A 41 34.06 -20.73 -10.73
N LEU A 42 32.78 -21.12 -10.58
CA LEU A 42 31.65 -20.34 -11.11
C LEU A 42 31.55 -18.94 -10.51
N ARG A 43 31.80 -18.81 -9.19
CA ARG A 43 31.83 -17.50 -8.53
C ARG A 43 32.96 -16.61 -9.02
N VAL A 44 34.13 -17.17 -9.34
CA VAL A 44 35.23 -16.41 -9.94
C VAL A 44 34.79 -15.88 -11.31
N ILE A 45 34.21 -16.73 -12.16
CA ILE A 45 33.68 -16.34 -13.48
C ILE A 45 32.61 -15.24 -13.35
N GLN A 46 31.73 -15.35 -12.35
CA GLN A 46 30.66 -14.38 -12.09
C GLN A 46 31.19 -13.04 -11.53
N ALA A 47 32.12 -13.08 -10.57
CA ALA A 47 32.71 -11.90 -9.95
C ALA A 47 33.54 -11.08 -10.94
N GLU A 48 34.28 -11.75 -11.83
CA GLU A 48 34.96 -11.10 -12.95
C GLU A 48 33.96 -10.41 -13.90
N GLY A 49 32.75 -10.95 -14.05
CA GLY A 49 31.67 -10.38 -14.86
C GLY A 49 31.00 -9.14 -14.26
N THR A 50 30.84 -9.08 -12.93
CA THR A 50 30.20 -7.96 -12.21
C THR A 50 31.16 -6.82 -11.83
N GLY A 51 32.48 -7.10 -11.75
CA GLY A 51 33.52 -6.18 -11.26
C GLY A 51 34.06 -5.15 -12.26
N GLY A 52 33.56 -5.11 -13.50
CA GLY A 52 33.89 -4.05 -14.46
C GLY A 52 35.10 -4.28 -15.39
N ASP A 53 35.77 -5.43 -15.31
CA ASP A 53 37.01 -5.71 -16.07
C ASP A 53 36.90 -6.78 -17.17
N LEU A 54 35.69 -7.24 -17.52
CA LEU A 54 35.47 -8.08 -18.71
C LEU A 54 34.78 -7.31 -19.84
N GLU A 55 35.54 -7.03 -20.89
CA GLU A 55 35.13 -6.40 -22.17
C GLU A 55 33.97 -7.13 -22.89
N TRP A 56 33.67 -8.40 -22.57
CA TRP A 56 32.76 -9.24 -23.38
C TRP A 56 31.28 -9.19 -22.98
N LEU A 57 30.94 -8.78 -21.75
CA LEU A 57 29.56 -8.34 -21.43
C LEU A 57 29.23 -7.00 -22.13
N ARG A 58 30.26 -6.27 -22.59
CA ARG A 58 30.16 -5.11 -23.49
C ARG A 58 30.46 -5.43 -24.96
N SER A 59 30.53 -6.72 -25.35
CA SER A 59 30.60 -7.08 -26.78
C SER A 59 29.44 -6.37 -27.49
N ARG A 60 29.76 -5.53 -28.48
CA ARG A 60 28.74 -4.92 -29.36
C ARG A 60 28.05 -5.96 -30.26
N ASN A 61 28.56 -7.19 -30.27
CA ASN A 61 27.97 -8.32 -30.98
C ASN A 61 27.12 -9.14 -30.00
N ASP A 62 25.80 -9.04 -30.14
CA ASP A 62 24.80 -9.69 -29.29
C ASP A 62 24.85 -11.23 -29.38
N ASP A 63 25.26 -11.80 -30.53
CA ASP A 63 25.31 -13.26 -30.74
C ASP A 63 26.41 -13.93 -29.91
N VAL A 64 27.58 -13.28 -29.81
CA VAL A 64 28.70 -13.79 -29.00
C VAL A 64 28.34 -13.73 -27.51
N ARG A 65 27.64 -12.68 -27.08
CA ARG A 65 27.16 -12.55 -25.70
C ARG A 65 26.13 -13.63 -25.37
N PHE A 66 25.14 -13.82 -26.24
CA PHE A 66 24.11 -14.84 -26.08
C PHE A 66 24.70 -16.27 -26.03
N ASN A 67 25.67 -16.58 -26.89
CA ASN A 67 26.31 -17.90 -26.93
C ASN A 67 27.10 -18.22 -25.65
N ARG A 68 27.80 -17.22 -25.08
CA ARG A 68 28.56 -17.40 -23.83
C ARG A 68 27.66 -17.53 -22.61
N GLU A 69 26.59 -16.75 -22.52
CA GLU A 69 25.57 -16.93 -21.49
C GLU A 69 24.93 -18.33 -21.55
N LEU A 70 24.58 -18.78 -22.76
CA LEU A 70 24.07 -20.12 -23.00
C LEU A 70 25.04 -21.21 -22.51
N ARG A 71 26.35 -21.07 -22.79
CA ARG A 71 27.39 -22.00 -22.31
C ARG A 71 27.51 -22.00 -20.80
N TYR A 72 27.57 -20.82 -20.18
CA TYR A 72 27.67 -20.69 -18.73
C TYR A 72 26.49 -21.35 -18.01
N GLN A 73 25.25 -21.06 -18.45
CA GLN A 73 24.06 -21.64 -17.84
C GLN A 73 23.98 -23.15 -18.03
N ALA A 74 24.33 -23.65 -19.23
CA ALA A 74 24.37 -25.08 -19.50
C ALA A 74 25.44 -25.80 -18.66
N LEU A 75 26.61 -25.17 -18.47
CA LEU A 75 27.70 -25.69 -17.64
C LEU A 75 27.28 -25.75 -16.16
N ALA A 76 26.71 -24.68 -15.62
CA ALA A 76 26.21 -24.64 -14.25
C ALA A 76 25.17 -25.75 -13.98
N LEU A 77 24.34 -26.07 -14.98
CA LEU A 77 23.29 -27.07 -14.87
C LEU A 77 23.85 -28.51 -14.84
N VAL A 78 24.93 -28.83 -15.56
CA VAL A 78 25.51 -30.19 -15.56
C VAL A 78 26.44 -30.49 -14.40
N LEU A 79 26.90 -29.46 -13.68
CA LEU A 79 27.77 -29.62 -12.52
C LEU A 79 27.00 -30.22 -11.32
N PRO A 80 27.69 -30.83 -10.34
CA PRO A 80 27.06 -31.48 -9.19
C PRO A 80 26.58 -30.47 -8.14
N LEU A 81 25.79 -29.48 -8.56
CA LEU A 81 25.23 -28.43 -7.69
C LEU A 81 23.86 -28.84 -7.14
N THR A 82 23.64 -28.62 -5.85
CA THR A 82 22.28 -28.65 -5.28
C THR A 82 21.42 -27.53 -5.87
N PRO A 83 20.08 -27.61 -5.82
CA PRO A 83 19.20 -26.55 -6.33
C PRO A 83 19.51 -25.18 -5.70
N LEU A 84 19.76 -25.13 -4.39
CA LEU A 84 20.17 -23.91 -3.67
C LEU A 84 21.51 -23.34 -4.15
N GLN A 85 22.47 -24.21 -4.48
CA GLN A 85 23.76 -23.77 -5.01
C GLN A 85 23.59 -23.22 -6.43
N PHE A 86 22.76 -23.87 -7.24
CA PHE A 86 22.47 -23.45 -8.61
C PHE A 86 21.78 -22.07 -8.65
N THR A 87 20.78 -21.81 -7.80
CA THR A 87 20.13 -20.49 -7.74
C THR A 87 21.08 -19.34 -7.37
N ARG A 88 22.19 -19.65 -6.68
CA ARG A 88 23.20 -18.64 -6.29
C ARG A 88 24.18 -18.27 -7.40
N VAL A 89 24.33 -19.13 -8.42
CA VAL A 89 25.31 -18.93 -9.51
C VAL A 89 24.63 -18.71 -10.87
N SER A 90 23.35 -19.03 -10.98
CA SER A 90 22.54 -18.87 -12.18
C SER A 90 21.66 -17.62 -12.12
N SER A 91 21.41 -17.02 -13.28
CA SER A 91 20.46 -15.91 -13.43
C SER A 91 19.14 -16.46 -13.93
N ALA A 92 18.09 -16.33 -13.10
CA ALA A 92 16.72 -16.70 -13.47
C ALA A 92 16.24 -16.00 -14.76
N VAL A 93 16.67 -14.74 -14.96
CA VAL A 93 16.36 -13.95 -16.16
C VAL A 93 17.03 -14.55 -17.40
N ASN A 94 18.34 -14.84 -17.33
CA ASN A 94 19.08 -15.38 -18.46
C ASN A 94 18.59 -16.80 -18.81
N LEU A 95 18.35 -17.63 -17.80
CA LEU A 95 17.69 -18.93 -18.00
C LEU A 95 16.31 -18.78 -18.62
N GLY A 96 15.51 -17.83 -18.15
CA GLY A 96 14.20 -17.53 -18.73
C GLY A 96 14.28 -17.25 -20.22
N HIS A 97 15.22 -16.40 -20.65
CA HIS A 97 15.44 -16.11 -22.07
C HIS A 97 15.81 -17.37 -22.88
N LEU A 98 16.69 -18.23 -22.35
CA LEU A 98 17.14 -19.45 -23.01
C LEU A 98 16.06 -20.54 -23.08
N ILE A 99 15.21 -20.63 -22.06
CA ILE A 99 14.12 -21.61 -22.03
C ILE A 99 12.96 -21.14 -22.93
N VAL A 100 12.67 -19.84 -22.97
CA VAL A 100 11.62 -19.29 -23.83
C VAL A 100 12.04 -19.29 -25.30
N ASP A 101 13.32 -19.18 -25.61
CA ASP A 101 13.83 -19.23 -26.98
C ASP A 101 13.64 -20.62 -27.62
N PRO A 102 12.91 -20.75 -28.75
CA PRO A 102 12.69 -22.04 -29.42
C PRO A 102 13.96 -22.75 -29.88
N GLY A 103 15.04 -22.00 -30.18
CA GLY A 103 16.30 -22.57 -30.66
C GLY A 103 17.09 -23.30 -29.58
N SER A 104 17.05 -22.81 -28.35
CA SER A 104 17.79 -23.35 -27.21
C SER A 104 16.92 -24.16 -26.22
N ARG A 105 15.60 -23.98 -26.23
CA ARG A 105 14.65 -24.67 -25.33
C ARG A 105 14.82 -26.19 -25.26
N PRO A 106 14.79 -26.97 -26.38
CA PRO A 106 14.83 -28.44 -26.28
C PRO A 106 16.04 -28.93 -25.50
N ARG A 107 17.17 -28.26 -25.72
CA ARG A 107 18.43 -28.59 -25.07
C ARG A 107 18.42 -28.31 -23.58
N PHE A 108 17.89 -27.16 -23.15
CA PHE A 108 17.77 -26.87 -21.72
C PHE A 108 16.76 -27.78 -21.04
N LEU A 109 15.64 -28.13 -21.69
CA LEU A 109 14.69 -29.11 -21.17
C LEU A 109 15.35 -30.48 -20.95
N ASP A 110 16.22 -30.93 -21.85
CA ASP A 110 16.97 -32.18 -21.69
C ASP A 110 17.97 -32.11 -20.53
N LEU A 111 18.69 -30.99 -20.39
CA LEU A 111 19.63 -30.79 -19.28
C LEU A 111 18.91 -30.75 -17.93
N PHE A 112 17.76 -30.07 -17.84
CA PHE A 112 16.94 -30.06 -16.63
C PHE A 112 16.39 -31.47 -16.35
N ARG A 113 15.91 -32.20 -17.37
CA ARG A 113 15.44 -33.58 -17.21
C ARG A 113 16.52 -34.50 -16.66
N ALA A 114 17.78 -34.31 -17.08
CA ALA A 114 18.93 -35.10 -16.61
C ALA A 114 19.24 -34.90 -15.11
N ARG A 115 18.77 -33.81 -14.47
CA ARG A 115 18.94 -33.59 -13.02
C ARG A 115 18.08 -34.51 -12.14
N GLY A 116 17.02 -35.08 -12.71
CA GLY A 116 16.04 -35.86 -11.98
C GLY A 116 14.94 -35.01 -11.34
N ARG A 117 13.80 -35.66 -11.07
CA ARG A 117 12.56 -35.01 -10.64
C ARG A 117 12.70 -34.29 -9.30
N ASP A 118 13.28 -34.93 -8.30
CA ASP A 118 13.42 -34.36 -6.95
C ASP A 118 14.23 -33.05 -6.96
N TRP A 119 15.28 -33.00 -7.79
CA TRP A 119 16.09 -31.80 -7.96
C TRP A 119 15.28 -30.66 -8.60
N LEU A 120 14.47 -30.97 -9.62
CA LEU A 120 13.64 -30.00 -10.32
C LEU A 120 12.52 -29.44 -9.43
N GLU A 121 11.88 -30.29 -8.63
CA GLU A 121 10.82 -29.85 -7.71
C GLU A 121 11.38 -28.94 -6.61
N ASP A 122 12.57 -29.24 -6.06
CA ASP A 122 13.22 -28.33 -5.10
C ASP A 122 13.73 -27.04 -5.76
N TYR A 123 14.23 -27.10 -7.00
CA TYR A 123 14.59 -25.90 -7.76
C TYR A 123 13.38 -25.00 -8.01
N LEU A 124 12.26 -25.57 -8.46
CA LEU A 124 11.01 -24.82 -8.67
C LEU A 124 10.51 -24.17 -7.40
N ARG A 125 10.48 -24.92 -6.28
CA ARG A 125 10.04 -24.38 -4.98
C ARG A 125 10.84 -23.15 -4.57
N ARG A 126 12.16 -23.16 -4.81
CA ARG A 126 13.06 -22.04 -4.49
C ARG A 126 12.82 -20.86 -5.41
N ILE A 127 12.84 -21.08 -6.73
CA ILE A 127 12.76 -19.97 -7.68
C ILE A 127 11.38 -19.29 -7.66
N THR A 128 10.30 -19.99 -7.30
CA THR A 128 8.97 -19.39 -7.19
C THR A 128 8.70 -18.73 -5.82
N ALA A 129 9.59 -18.89 -4.84
CA ALA A 129 9.48 -18.22 -3.53
C ALA A 129 9.87 -16.73 -3.58
N VAL A 130 10.55 -16.30 -4.64
CA VAL A 130 11.00 -14.92 -4.85
C VAL A 130 10.20 -14.22 -5.96
N ALA A 131 10.24 -12.89 -5.98
CA ALA A 131 9.73 -12.11 -7.10
C ALA A 131 10.58 -12.39 -8.35
N LEU A 132 9.93 -12.76 -9.45
CA LEU A 132 10.61 -13.08 -10.70
C LEU A 132 10.23 -12.05 -11.77
N PRO A 133 11.21 -11.51 -12.52
CA PRO A 133 10.91 -10.76 -13.72
C PRO A 133 10.13 -11.63 -14.73
N LEU A 134 9.26 -11.00 -15.51
CA LEU A 134 8.32 -11.66 -16.44
C LEU A 134 8.95 -12.76 -17.32
N VAL A 135 10.18 -12.54 -17.81
CA VAL A 135 10.87 -13.52 -18.67
C VAL A 135 11.35 -14.76 -17.91
N ALA A 136 11.78 -14.61 -16.66
CA ALA A 136 12.14 -15.72 -15.79
C ALA A 136 10.89 -16.55 -15.46
N HIS A 137 9.79 -15.86 -15.16
CA HIS A 137 8.48 -16.47 -14.94
C HIS A 137 8.03 -17.33 -16.14
N ARG A 138 8.14 -16.80 -17.38
CA ARG A 138 7.83 -17.57 -18.60
C ARG A 138 8.70 -18.81 -18.73
N GLY A 139 10.00 -18.72 -18.43
CA GLY A 139 10.89 -19.89 -18.40
C GLY A 139 10.43 -20.96 -17.41
N VAL A 140 10.02 -20.55 -16.20
CA VAL A 140 9.46 -21.47 -15.20
C VAL A 140 8.18 -22.15 -15.71
N HIS A 141 7.28 -21.39 -16.34
CA HIS A 141 6.07 -21.95 -16.96
C HIS A 141 6.41 -23.00 -18.03
N GLU A 142 7.40 -22.75 -18.90
CA GLU A 142 7.87 -23.73 -19.90
C GLU A 142 8.42 -25.01 -19.26
N LEU A 143 9.17 -24.89 -18.16
CA LEU A 143 9.68 -26.06 -17.41
C LEU A 143 8.53 -26.90 -16.85
N ILE A 144 7.55 -26.26 -16.22
CA ILE A 144 6.38 -26.95 -15.65
C ILE A 144 5.61 -27.69 -16.74
N LEU A 145 5.33 -27.00 -17.85
CA LEU A 145 4.56 -27.54 -18.98
C LEU A 145 5.27 -28.73 -19.63
N HIS A 146 6.57 -28.61 -19.95
CA HIS A 146 7.28 -29.64 -20.73
C HIS A 146 7.89 -30.77 -19.89
N LEU A 147 8.10 -30.55 -18.59
CA LEU A 147 8.67 -31.55 -17.69
C LEU A 147 7.64 -32.17 -16.74
N GLY A 148 6.37 -31.75 -16.81
CA GLY A 148 5.28 -32.33 -16.00
C GLY A 148 5.47 -32.11 -14.50
N LEU A 149 6.01 -30.94 -14.13
CA LEU A 149 6.31 -30.58 -12.74
C LEU A 149 5.04 -30.08 -12.02
N PRO A 150 4.99 -30.13 -10.68
CA PRO A 150 3.86 -29.60 -9.91
C PRO A 150 3.68 -28.09 -10.13
N LEU A 151 2.43 -27.64 -9.99
CA LEU A 151 2.11 -26.20 -10.06
C LEU A 151 2.65 -25.47 -8.81
N PRO A 152 3.16 -24.23 -8.95
CA PRO A 152 3.62 -23.45 -7.81
C PRO A 152 2.50 -23.13 -6.82
N THR A 153 2.79 -23.24 -5.52
CA THR A 153 1.88 -22.84 -4.45
C THR A 153 2.01 -21.38 -4.06
N GLU A 154 3.10 -20.73 -4.45
CA GLU A 154 3.44 -19.37 -4.04
C GLU A 154 2.59 -18.32 -4.78
N PRO A 155 1.85 -17.44 -4.07
CA PRO A 155 0.89 -16.54 -4.72
C PRO A 155 1.48 -15.58 -5.76
N ARG A 156 2.72 -15.17 -5.56
CA ARG A 156 3.41 -14.18 -6.41
C ARG A 156 3.69 -14.69 -7.80
N PHE A 157 3.95 -15.99 -7.94
CA PHE A 157 4.12 -16.61 -9.23
C PHE A 157 2.88 -16.36 -10.11
N TRP A 158 1.69 -16.51 -9.54
CA TRP A 158 0.43 -16.38 -10.26
C TRP A 158 0.13 -14.95 -10.70
N VAL A 159 0.63 -13.94 -9.99
CA VAL A 159 0.53 -12.53 -10.43
C VAL A 159 1.22 -12.32 -11.76
N GLU A 160 2.48 -12.73 -11.86
CA GLU A 160 3.26 -12.60 -13.09
C GLU A 160 2.75 -13.55 -14.19
N TRP A 161 2.20 -14.70 -13.82
CA TRP A 161 1.55 -15.60 -14.76
C TRP A 161 0.35 -14.96 -15.44
N VAL A 162 -0.59 -14.40 -14.67
CA VAL A 162 -1.79 -13.75 -15.20
C VAL A 162 -1.40 -12.60 -16.14
N LEU A 163 -0.36 -11.84 -15.80
CA LEU A 163 0.13 -10.73 -16.61
C LEU A 163 0.86 -11.16 -17.90
N GLY A 164 1.61 -12.25 -17.84
CA GLY A 164 2.49 -12.69 -18.92
C GLY A 164 1.89 -13.68 -19.89
N ASP A 165 1.40 -14.81 -19.34
CA ASP A 165 0.98 -16.00 -20.07
C ASP A 165 -0.47 -16.40 -19.79
N GLY A 166 -1.21 -15.59 -19.02
CA GLY A 166 -2.57 -15.90 -18.56
C GLY A 166 -3.64 -15.94 -19.64
N PHE A 167 -3.34 -15.51 -20.87
CA PHE A 167 -4.30 -15.53 -21.98
C PHE A 167 -4.44 -16.93 -22.60
N PRO A 168 -5.67 -17.38 -22.92
CA PRO A 168 -5.96 -18.68 -23.53
C PRO A 168 -5.16 -18.93 -24.82
N ARG A 169 -4.46 -20.06 -24.88
CA ARG A 169 -3.72 -20.50 -26.07
C ARG A 169 -3.70 -22.03 -26.17
N PRO A 170 -3.84 -22.59 -27.38
CA PRO A 170 -3.75 -24.03 -27.57
C PRO A 170 -2.38 -24.62 -27.18
N GLY A 171 -2.37 -25.84 -26.65
CA GLY A 171 -1.20 -26.60 -26.24
C GLY A 171 -0.52 -26.09 -24.97
N ARG A 172 -1.21 -25.29 -24.15
CA ARG A 172 -0.64 -24.65 -22.95
C ARG A 172 -1.20 -25.16 -21.63
N GLU A 173 -2.08 -26.18 -21.67
CA GLU A 173 -2.84 -26.62 -20.50
C GLU A 173 -3.51 -25.43 -19.77
N TRP A 174 -3.99 -24.44 -20.53
CA TRP A 174 -4.34 -23.12 -20.01
C TRP A 174 -5.34 -23.20 -18.86
N GLN A 175 -6.40 -24.00 -18.99
CA GLN A 175 -7.41 -24.16 -17.95
C GLN A 175 -6.79 -24.65 -16.63
N ARG A 176 -5.83 -25.57 -16.67
CA ARG A 176 -5.15 -26.10 -15.48
C ARG A 176 -4.43 -24.99 -14.71
N PHE A 177 -3.68 -24.14 -15.41
CA PHE A 177 -2.96 -23.02 -14.81
C PHE A 177 -3.91 -21.90 -14.38
N PHE A 178 -4.95 -21.62 -15.18
CA PHE A 178 -5.93 -20.58 -14.86
C PHE A 178 -6.72 -20.91 -13.59
N LEU A 179 -7.13 -22.17 -13.40
CA LEU A 179 -7.78 -22.62 -12.17
C LEU A 179 -6.87 -22.49 -10.95
N ALA A 180 -5.57 -22.80 -11.11
CA ALA A 180 -4.59 -22.62 -10.04
C ALA A 180 -4.34 -21.13 -9.72
N ALA A 181 -4.30 -20.27 -10.73
CA ALA A 181 -4.24 -18.82 -10.53
C ALA A 181 -5.48 -18.30 -9.78
N CYS A 182 -6.68 -18.79 -10.08
CA CYS A 182 -7.90 -18.46 -9.34
C CYS A 182 -7.81 -18.92 -7.88
N ALA A 183 -7.23 -20.10 -7.63
CA ALA A 183 -7.01 -20.62 -6.28
C ALA A 183 -5.95 -19.83 -5.48
N SER A 184 -5.13 -19.03 -6.14
CA SER A 184 -4.11 -18.18 -5.51
C SER A 184 -4.65 -16.80 -5.14
N PRO A 185 -4.46 -16.32 -3.90
CA PRO A 185 -4.84 -14.97 -3.50
C PRO A 185 -4.07 -13.91 -4.28
N GLU A 186 -4.72 -12.78 -4.57
CA GLU A 186 -4.11 -11.60 -5.21
C GLU A 186 -3.51 -11.83 -6.61
N ALA A 187 -3.78 -12.96 -7.27
CA ALA A 187 -3.22 -13.27 -8.60
C ALA A 187 -3.70 -12.28 -9.68
N PHE A 188 -4.93 -11.76 -9.55
CA PHE A 188 -5.58 -10.93 -10.58
C PHE A 188 -5.45 -9.42 -10.31
N ARG A 189 -4.22 -8.90 -10.19
CA ARG A 189 -3.92 -7.48 -9.87
C ARG A 189 -4.26 -6.49 -10.99
N GLY A 190 -5.54 -6.30 -11.28
CA GLY A 190 -6.05 -5.35 -12.28
C GLY A 190 -5.57 -5.64 -13.72
N PRO A 191 -6.33 -5.24 -14.75
CA PRO A 191 -5.87 -5.38 -16.12
C PRO A 191 -4.79 -4.33 -16.43
N ARG A 192 -3.64 -4.75 -16.99
CA ARG A 192 -2.62 -3.83 -17.56
C ARG A 192 -2.91 -3.43 -19.01
N VAL A 193 -3.92 -4.06 -19.60
CA VAL A 193 -4.41 -3.81 -20.95
C VAL A 193 -5.79 -3.16 -20.89
N THR A 194 -6.18 -2.47 -21.95
CA THR A 194 -7.54 -1.92 -22.04
C THR A 194 -8.57 -3.05 -22.10
N ARG A 195 -9.83 -2.80 -21.71
CA ARG A 195 -10.90 -3.82 -21.76
C ARG A 195 -11.12 -4.38 -23.17
N ASP A 196 -11.06 -3.52 -24.19
CA ASP A 196 -11.17 -3.95 -25.59
C ASP A 196 -10.00 -4.85 -26.03
N GLU A 197 -8.80 -4.55 -25.53
CA GLU A 197 -7.61 -5.36 -25.77
C GLU A 197 -7.68 -6.70 -25.02
N HIS A 198 -8.12 -6.69 -23.76
CA HIS A 198 -8.35 -7.90 -22.97
C HIS A 198 -9.29 -8.86 -23.72
N ARG A 199 -10.45 -8.37 -24.16
CA ARG A 199 -11.42 -9.15 -24.95
C ARG A 199 -10.82 -9.76 -26.21
N ARG A 200 -9.98 -8.99 -26.93
CA ARG A 200 -9.31 -9.48 -28.15
C ARG A 200 -8.22 -10.52 -27.88
N LEU A 201 -7.64 -10.53 -26.68
CA LEU A 201 -6.59 -11.46 -26.27
C LEU A 201 -7.16 -12.74 -25.66
N VAL A 202 -8.32 -12.69 -25.01
CA VAL A 202 -8.93 -13.87 -24.36
C VAL A 202 -9.26 -14.95 -25.39
N ARG A 203 -9.92 -14.62 -26.51
CA ARG A 203 -10.22 -15.55 -27.63
C ARG A 203 -10.63 -16.97 -27.19
N ILE A 204 -11.42 -17.09 -26.14
CA ILE A 204 -11.72 -18.38 -25.51
C ILE A 204 -12.41 -19.37 -26.47
N ASP A 205 -13.17 -18.85 -27.44
CA ASP A 205 -13.86 -19.65 -28.44
C ASP A 205 -12.90 -20.38 -29.39
N GLU A 206 -11.74 -19.78 -29.70
CA GLU A 206 -10.69 -20.44 -30.48
C GLU A 206 -10.11 -21.63 -29.70
N LEU A 207 -9.96 -21.50 -28.39
CA LEU A 207 -9.47 -22.58 -27.53
C LEU A 207 -10.53 -23.68 -27.34
N ARG A 208 -11.79 -23.32 -27.08
CA ARG A 208 -12.92 -24.27 -26.95
C ARG A 208 -13.11 -25.12 -28.20
N ALA A 209 -12.74 -24.61 -29.38
CA ALA A 209 -12.83 -25.35 -30.64
C ALA A 209 -11.77 -26.47 -30.77
N VAL A 210 -10.67 -26.40 -30.02
CA VAL A 210 -9.52 -27.32 -30.15
C VAL A 210 -9.20 -28.10 -28.88
N GLU A 211 -9.64 -27.62 -27.72
CA GLU A 211 -9.43 -28.23 -26.40
C GLU A 211 -10.74 -28.32 -25.62
N PRO A 212 -10.96 -29.40 -24.85
CA PRO A 212 -12.09 -29.47 -23.94
C PRO A 212 -11.90 -28.48 -22.79
N ILE A 213 -12.80 -27.50 -22.66
CA ILE A 213 -12.79 -26.51 -21.58
C ILE A 213 -14.02 -26.72 -20.69
N ASP A 214 -13.78 -26.95 -19.40
CA ASP A 214 -14.83 -27.07 -18.38
C ASP A 214 -15.27 -25.68 -17.86
N ASP A 215 -16.34 -25.13 -18.44
CA ASP A 215 -16.88 -23.83 -18.06
C ASP A 215 -17.45 -23.82 -16.63
N ASP A 216 -17.88 -24.96 -16.09
CA ASP A 216 -18.42 -25.06 -14.72
C ASP A 216 -17.30 -24.92 -13.68
N ALA A 217 -16.15 -25.54 -13.96
CA ALA A 217 -14.94 -25.38 -13.16
C ALA A 217 -14.43 -23.94 -13.21
N LEU A 218 -14.43 -23.29 -14.40
CA LEU A 218 -14.02 -21.89 -14.54
C LEU A 218 -14.94 -20.95 -13.76
N LEU A 219 -16.27 -21.11 -13.90
CA LEU A 219 -17.25 -20.32 -13.17
C LEU A 219 -17.08 -20.50 -11.66
N HIS A 220 -16.95 -21.74 -11.20
CA HIS A 220 -16.75 -22.03 -9.78
C HIS A 220 -15.45 -21.41 -9.24
N ALA A 221 -14.34 -21.53 -9.97
CA ALA A 221 -13.05 -20.98 -9.54
C ALA A 221 -13.05 -19.45 -9.49
N LEU A 222 -13.62 -18.78 -10.50
CA LEU A 222 -13.72 -17.32 -10.53
C LEU A 222 -14.64 -16.79 -9.42
N VAL A 223 -15.79 -17.43 -9.19
CA VAL A 223 -16.67 -17.05 -8.08
C VAL A 223 -16.02 -17.32 -6.73
N THR A 224 -15.30 -18.43 -6.58
CA THR A 224 -14.54 -18.73 -5.35
C THR A 224 -13.47 -17.68 -5.10
N ALA A 225 -12.79 -17.20 -6.15
CA ALA A 225 -11.84 -16.10 -6.05
C ALA A 225 -12.53 -14.78 -5.63
N LEU A 226 -13.71 -14.47 -6.17
CA LEU A 226 -14.48 -13.28 -5.77
C LEU A 226 -14.86 -13.29 -4.28
N VAL A 227 -15.36 -14.42 -3.77
CA VAL A 227 -15.82 -14.52 -2.37
C VAL A 227 -14.68 -14.61 -1.35
N ARG A 228 -13.43 -14.81 -1.80
CA ARG A 228 -12.24 -14.86 -0.93
C ARG A 228 -11.89 -13.49 -0.30
N GLY A 229 -12.54 -12.41 -0.72
CA GLY A 229 -12.26 -11.06 -0.21
C GLY A 229 -11.09 -10.37 -0.90
N GLU A 230 -10.92 -10.62 -2.20
CA GLU A 230 -9.94 -9.92 -3.04
C GLU A 230 -10.15 -8.40 -3.02
N ARG A 231 -9.10 -7.61 -3.28
CA ARG A 231 -9.23 -6.15 -3.40
C ARG A 231 -10.25 -5.76 -4.48
N PRO A 232 -10.98 -4.62 -4.35
CA PRO A 232 -11.98 -4.20 -5.33
C PRO A 232 -11.46 -4.12 -6.77
N ALA A 233 -10.22 -3.69 -6.97
CA ALA A 233 -9.59 -3.67 -8.30
C ALA A 233 -9.41 -5.08 -8.90
N ASN A 234 -9.06 -6.06 -8.07
CA ASN A 234 -8.90 -7.46 -8.49
C ASN A 234 -10.26 -8.10 -8.78
N GLN A 235 -11.27 -7.83 -7.96
CA GLN A 235 -12.63 -8.30 -8.20
C GLN A 235 -13.18 -7.79 -9.54
N ARG A 236 -12.94 -6.51 -9.88
CA ARG A 236 -13.30 -5.96 -11.19
C ARG A 236 -12.57 -6.65 -12.34
N HIS A 237 -11.31 -7.05 -12.14
CA HIS A 237 -10.56 -7.82 -13.14
C HIS A 237 -11.14 -9.23 -13.31
N LEU A 238 -11.49 -9.91 -12.22
CA LEU A 238 -12.20 -11.20 -12.25
C LEU A 238 -13.55 -11.09 -12.97
N MET A 239 -14.27 -9.98 -12.81
CA MET A 239 -15.50 -9.71 -13.56
C MET A 239 -15.27 -9.53 -15.06
N ILE A 240 -14.15 -8.91 -15.47
CA ILE A 240 -13.75 -8.83 -16.89
C ILE A 240 -13.47 -10.24 -17.43
N TRP A 241 -12.80 -11.11 -16.65
CA TRP A 241 -12.62 -12.51 -17.03
C TRP A 241 -13.95 -13.26 -17.16
N LEU A 242 -14.86 -13.13 -16.20
CA LEU A 242 -16.21 -13.73 -16.30
C LEU A 242 -16.94 -13.28 -17.57
N GLU A 243 -16.85 -11.99 -17.92
CA GLU A 243 -17.46 -11.45 -19.14
C GLU A 243 -16.81 -11.99 -20.40
N ASP A 244 -15.49 -11.88 -20.55
CA ASP A 244 -14.79 -12.24 -21.77
C ASP A 244 -14.68 -13.77 -21.97
N LEU A 245 -14.87 -14.56 -20.91
CA LEU A 245 -15.08 -16.01 -20.99
C LEU A 245 -16.54 -16.39 -21.32
N GLY A 246 -17.47 -15.43 -21.33
CA GLY A 246 -18.91 -15.68 -21.57
C GLY A 246 -19.64 -16.34 -20.40
N LEU A 247 -19.06 -16.29 -19.19
CA LEU A 247 -19.58 -16.93 -17.97
C LEU A 247 -20.44 -15.98 -17.14
N LEU A 248 -20.36 -14.67 -17.37
CA LEU A 248 -21.10 -13.66 -16.61
C LEU A 248 -22.61 -13.93 -16.51
N PRO A 249 -23.34 -14.34 -17.57
CA PRO A 249 -24.78 -14.62 -17.49
C PRO A 249 -25.16 -15.79 -16.57
N ARG A 250 -24.18 -16.62 -16.17
CA ARG A 250 -24.34 -17.80 -15.32
C ARG A 250 -24.06 -17.50 -13.85
N LEU A 251 -23.80 -16.25 -13.48
CA LEU A 251 -23.45 -15.86 -12.11
C LEU A 251 -24.52 -16.28 -11.08
N HIS A 252 -25.80 -16.22 -11.47
CA HIS A 252 -26.93 -16.69 -10.65
C HIS A 252 -26.82 -18.16 -10.21
N GLU A 253 -26.12 -19.02 -10.95
CA GLU A 253 -25.91 -20.43 -10.56
C GLU A 253 -25.08 -20.59 -9.29
N LYS A 254 -24.33 -19.54 -8.90
CA LYS A 254 -23.53 -19.48 -7.66
C LYS A 254 -24.06 -18.44 -6.67
N ALA A 255 -25.32 -18.03 -6.80
CA ALA A 255 -25.93 -16.99 -5.99
C ALA A 255 -25.80 -17.26 -4.47
N ASP A 256 -26.04 -18.50 -4.01
CA ASP A 256 -25.92 -18.84 -2.59
C ASP A 256 -24.52 -18.59 -2.02
N LEU A 257 -23.47 -18.87 -2.81
CA LEU A 257 -22.08 -18.63 -2.40
C LEU A 257 -21.78 -17.13 -2.33
N LEU A 258 -22.31 -16.36 -3.28
CA LEU A 258 -22.11 -14.91 -3.36
C LEU A 258 -22.87 -14.14 -2.28
N VAL A 259 -24.09 -14.57 -1.92
CA VAL A 259 -24.90 -13.91 -0.86
C VAL A 259 -24.14 -13.82 0.45
N GLY A 260 -23.53 -14.91 0.90
CA GLY A 260 -22.75 -14.93 2.15
C GLY A 260 -21.48 -14.09 2.11
N ALA A 261 -21.06 -13.61 0.94
CA ALA A 261 -19.88 -12.80 0.75
C ALA A 261 -20.19 -11.35 0.35
N VAL A 262 -21.47 -10.97 0.22
CA VAL A 262 -21.89 -9.63 -0.23
C VAL A 262 -21.16 -8.49 0.47
N PRO A 263 -20.90 -8.49 1.79
CA PRO A 263 -20.13 -7.42 2.44
C PRO A 263 -18.72 -7.22 1.89
N LEU A 264 -18.08 -8.29 1.41
CA LEU A 264 -16.71 -8.30 0.90
C LEU A 264 -16.64 -7.98 -0.61
N LEU A 265 -17.77 -8.03 -1.31
CA LEU A 265 -17.82 -7.88 -2.77
C LEU A 265 -17.74 -6.42 -3.22
N ASP A 266 -17.09 -6.19 -4.35
CA ASP A 266 -17.12 -4.92 -5.08
C ASP A 266 -18.52 -4.66 -5.64
N SER A 267 -18.88 -3.38 -5.70
CA SER A 267 -20.18 -2.92 -6.23
C SER A 267 -20.49 -3.46 -7.64
N THR A 268 -19.50 -3.70 -8.50
CA THR A 268 -19.77 -4.26 -9.84
C THR A 268 -20.30 -5.68 -9.78
N VAL A 269 -19.80 -6.50 -8.85
CA VAL A 269 -20.21 -7.89 -8.66
C VAL A 269 -21.63 -7.94 -8.10
N VAL A 270 -21.89 -7.17 -7.04
CA VAL A 270 -23.22 -7.12 -6.39
C VAL A 270 -24.27 -6.62 -7.37
N LYS A 271 -23.94 -5.61 -8.20
CA LYS A 271 -24.86 -5.08 -9.21
C LYS A 271 -25.28 -6.16 -10.20
N GLU A 272 -24.33 -6.95 -10.68
CA GLU A 272 -24.59 -8.03 -11.62
C GLU A 272 -25.40 -9.16 -10.98
N LEU A 273 -25.05 -9.56 -9.75
CA LEU A 273 -25.81 -10.54 -8.97
C LEU A 273 -27.28 -10.10 -8.81
N LEU A 274 -27.52 -8.85 -8.42
CA LEU A 274 -28.86 -8.30 -8.27
C LEU A 274 -29.61 -8.28 -9.60
N ALA A 275 -28.95 -7.90 -10.70
CA ALA A 275 -29.55 -7.87 -12.02
C ALA A 275 -30.07 -9.25 -12.46
N GLN A 276 -29.36 -10.33 -12.10
CA GLN A 276 -29.72 -11.70 -12.48
C GLN A 276 -30.69 -12.37 -11.51
N THR A 277 -30.64 -12.05 -10.21
CA THR A 277 -31.38 -12.80 -9.17
C THR A 277 -32.63 -12.11 -8.67
N LEU A 278 -32.69 -10.77 -8.68
CA LEU A 278 -33.71 -10.04 -7.91
C LEU A 278 -35.13 -10.21 -8.47
N ARG A 279 -35.28 -10.38 -9.80
CA ARG A 279 -36.58 -10.52 -10.45
C ARG A 279 -37.34 -11.75 -9.96
N ASP A 280 -36.67 -12.89 -9.91
CA ASP A 280 -37.27 -14.21 -9.64
C ASP A 280 -36.88 -14.76 -8.27
N ALA A 281 -36.35 -13.91 -7.39
CA ALA A 281 -35.91 -14.27 -6.05
C ALA A 281 -37.05 -14.84 -5.18
N SER A 282 -36.82 -15.99 -4.55
CA SER A 282 -37.75 -16.54 -3.56
C SER A 282 -37.77 -15.68 -2.28
N PRO A 283 -38.84 -15.77 -1.47
CA PRO A 283 -38.88 -15.11 -0.18
C PRO A 283 -37.69 -15.44 0.73
N GLU A 284 -37.27 -16.72 0.79
CA GLU A 284 -36.12 -17.11 1.62
C GLU A 284 -34.80 -16.54 1.10
N TYR A 285 -34.63 -16.45 -0.23
CA TYR A 285 -33.44 -15.85 -0.82
C TYR A 285 -33.39 -14.33 -0.57
N LEU A 286 -34.52 -13.62 -0.74
CA LEU A 286 -34.61 -12.20 -0.41
C LEU A 286 -34.32 -11.93 1.07
N GLY A 287 -34.82 -12.78 1.97
CA GLY A 287 -34.56 -12.67 3.40
C GLY A 287 -33.08 -12.76 3.76
N ARG A 288 -32.30 -13.60 3.06
CA ARG A 288 -30.85 -13.71 3.27
C ARG A 288 -30.05 -12.60 2.58
N LEU A 289 -30.43 -12.23 1.36
CA LEU A 289 -29.73 -11.22 0.56
C LEU A 289 -29.91 -9.80 1.10
N ALA A 290 -31.10 -9.47 1.60
CA ALA A 290 -31.44 -8.09 1.91
C ALA A 290 -30.62 -7.47 3.05
N PRO A 291 -30.43 -8.12 4.21
CA PRO A 291 -29.61 -7.56 5.29
C PRO A 291 -28.20 -7.22 4.81
N GLU A 292 -27.60 -8.09 3.99
CA GLU A 292 -26.24 -7.92 3.46
C GLU A 292 -26.12 -6.77 2.47
N VAL A 293 -27.15 -6.50 1.67
CA VAL A 293 -27.14 -5.37 0.73
C VAL A 293 -27.51 -4.05 1.42
N LEU A 294 -28.41 -4.10 2.41
CA LEU A 294 -28.89 -2.92 3.13
C LEU A 294 -27.82 -2.30 4.02
N SER A 295 -26.85 -3.08 4.49
CA SER A 295 -25.68 -2.59 5.25
C SER A 295 -24.66 -1.83 4.39
N ARG A 296 -24.80 -1.86 3.06
CA ARG A 296 -23.85 -1.23 2.15
C ARG A 296 -24.13 0.26 1.91
N ARG A 297 -23.17 0.94 1.29
CA ARG A 297 -23.27 2.38 0.97
C ARG A 297 -23.93 2.69 -0.38
N GLU A 298 -24.03 1.71 -1.28
CA GLU A 298 -24.48 1.94 -2.66
C GLU A 298 -26.02 2.13 -2.76
N LYS A 299 -26.43 3.40 -2.90
CA LYS A 299 -27.84 3.83 -2.90
C LYS A 299 -28.73 3.04 -3.88
N THR A 300 -28.29 2.86 -5.12
CA THR A 300 -29.08 2.20 -6.18
C THR A 300 -29.44 0.76 -5.83
N MET A 301 -28.51 -0.01 -5.26
CA MET A 301 -28.71 -1.42 -4.91
C MET A 301 -29.69 -1.56 -3.75
N ARG A 302 -29.54 -0.70 -2.74
CA ARG A 302 -30.42 -0.66 -1.58
C ARG A 302 -31.85 -0.33 -1.98
N ARG A 303 -32.04 0.65 -2.85
CA ARG A 303 -33.36 0.96 -3.43
C ARG A 303 -33.95 -0.23 -4.20
N GLN A 304 -33.14 -0.92 -5.01
CA GLN A 304 -33.59 -2.11 -5.75
C GLN A 304 -34.07 -3.21 -4.81
N VAL A 305 -33.29 -3.52 -3.77
CA VAL A 305 -33.64 -4.52 -2.76
C VAL A 305 -34.88 -4.12 -1.97
N LEU A 306 -34.96 -2.87 -1.47
CA LEU A 306 -36.16 -2.40 -0.75
C LEU A 306 -37.43 -2.52 -1.59
N ARG A 307 -37.37 -2.19 -2.89
CA ARG A 307 -38.51 -2.40 -3.80
C ARG A 307 -38.84 -3.88 -3.99
N ALA A 308 -37.85 -4.76 -3.99
CA ALA A 308 -38.07 -6.20 -4.09
C ALA A 308 -38.72 -6.79 -2.82
N LEU A 309 -38.43 -6.22 -1.65
CA LEU A 309 -38.99 -6.61 -0.36
C LEU A 309 -40.49 -6.31 -0.23
N GLU A 310 -41.06 -5.45 -1.09
CA GLU A 310 -42.50 -5.17 -1.10
C GLU A 310 -43.35 -6.41 -1.41
N ARG A 311 -42.73 -7.46 -1.95
CA ARG A 311 -43.36 -8.75 -2.24
C ARG A 311 -43.41 -9.67 -1.01
N LEU A 312 -42.83 -9.27 0.13
CA LEU A 312 -42.79 -10.06 1.36
C LEU A 312 -43.86 -9.61 2.34
N ASP A 313 -44.77 -10.54 2.66
CA ASP A 313 -45.82 -10.34 3.65
C ASP A 313 -45.39 -10.73 5.08
N GLN A 314 -44.41 -11.64 5.21
CA GLN A 314 -43.91 -12.13 6.51
C GLN A 314 -42.38 -12.07 6.57
N PRO A 315 -41.79 -10.93 6.98
CA PRO A 315 -40.34 -10.80 7.13
C PRO A 315 -39.83 -11.53 8.38
N SER A 316 -38.54 -11.87 8.39
CA SER A 316 -37.87 -12.32 9.62
C SER A 316 -37.59 -11.12 10.54
N PRO A 317 -37.41 -11.32 11.87
CA PRO A 317 -37.05 -10.25 12.79
C PRO A 317 -35.79 -9.49 12.37
N GLU A 318 -34.76 -10.20 11.92
CA GLU A 318 -33.49 -9.60 11.47
C GLU A 318 -33.68 -8.69 10.25
N LEU A 319 -34.59 -9.05 9.35
CA LEU A 319 -34.94 -8.24 8.19
C LEU A 319 -35.74 -7.00 8.58
N VAL A 320 -36.66 -7.13 9.55
CA VAL A 320 -37.40 -5.99 10.11
C VAL A 320 -36.42 -4.99 10.74
N ASP A 321 -35.45 -5.45 11.50
CA ASP A 321 -34.42 -4.60 12.11
C ASP A 321 -33.57 -3.90 11.04
N ALA A 322 -33.10 -4.62 10.02
CA ALA A 322 -32.31 -4.05 8.93
C ALA A 322 -33.07 -2.98 8.12
N VAL A 323 -34.37 -3.18 7.88
CA VAL A 323 -35.22 -2.19 7.20
C VAL A 323 -35.54 -1.01 8.11
N THR A 324 -35.78 -1.26 9.40
CA THR A 324 -36.02 -0.18 10.39
C THR A 324 -34.79 0.72 10.50
N LEU A 325 -33.58 0.14 10.51
CA LEU A 325 -32.33 0.91 10.46
C LEU A 325 -32.22 1.75 9.18
N ALA A 326 -32.57 1.18 8.03
CA ALA A 326 -32.58 1.88 6.74
C ALA A 326 -33.62 3.03 6.67
N ALA A 327 -34.58 3.09 7.59
CA ALA A 327 -35.53 4.20 7.66
C ALA A 327 -34.88 5.53 8.12
N SER A 328 -33.73 5.44 8.78
CA SER A 328 -32.89 6.60 9.15
C SER A 328 -31.83 6.90 8.09
N ASP A 329 -31.93 6.31 6.89
CA ASP A 329 -30.90 6.47 5.87
C ASP A 329 -30.82 7.92 5.36
N PRO A 330 -29.60 8.43 5.08
CA PRO A 330 -29.44 9.74 4.48
C PRO A 330 -30.21 9.90 3.15
N ASP A 331 -30.35 8.86 2.35
CA ASP A 331 -31.06 8.96 1.10
C ASP A 331 -32.58 8.99 1.30
N ALA A 332 -33.22 10.11 0.94
CA ALA A 332 -34.66 10.31 1.13
C ALA A 332 -35.54 9.23 0.48
N GLU A 333 -35.09 8.63 -0.62
CA GLU A 333 -35.82 7.54 -1.28
C GLU A 333 -35.67 6.21 -0.52
N ILE A 334 -34.47 5.90 -0.02
CA ILE A 334 -34.23 4.72 0.84
C ILE A 334 -35.03 4.84 2.12
N ALA A 335 -34.93 5.98 2.81
CA ALA A 335 -35.69 6.24 4.04
C ALA A 335 -37.20 6.09 3.82
N ALA A 336 -37.75 6.67 2.74
CA ALA A 336 -39.18 6.56 2.43
C ALA A 336 -39.62 5.11 2.15
N LEU A 337 -38.83 4.36 1.37
CA LEU A 337 -39.12 2.94 1.09
C LEU A 337 -39.06 2.10 2.37
N ALA A 338 -38.08 2.35 3.23
CA ALA A 338 -37.88 1.65 4.48
C ALA A 338 -38.95 1.97 5.53
N VAL A 339 -39.38 3.23 5.67
CA VAL A 339 -40.53 3.62 6.51
C VAL A 339 -41.81 2.93 6.02
N GLY A 340 -42.05 2.93 4.71
CA GLY A 340 -43.22 2.29 4.12
C GLY A 340 -43.26 0.77 4.33
N LEU A 341 -42.10 0.10 4.28
CA LEU A 341 -41.98 -1.32 4.65
C LEU A 341 -42.17 -1.55 6.15
N SER A 342 -41.53 -0.76 7.00
CA SER A 342 -41.63 -0.87 8.47
C SER A 342 -43.08 -0.71 8.94
N GLN A 343 -43.82 0.26 8.37
CA GLN A 343 -45.25 0.45 8.65
C GLN A 343 -46.10 -0.74 8.19
N ARG A 344 -45.82 -1.30 7.01
CA ARG A 344 -46.52 -2.51 6.52
C ARG A 344 -46.28 -3.72 7.41
N TRP A 345 -45.08 -3.84 7.96
CA TRP A 345 -44.70 -4.94 8.84
C TRP A 345 -44.99 -4.69 10.32
N GLY A 346 -45.51 -3.51 10.68
CA GLY A 346 -45.91 -3.16 12.05
C GLY A 346 -44.75 -2.82 12.99
N ALA A 347 -43.59 -2.39 12.47
CA ALA A 347 -42.43 -1.99 13.25
C ALA A 347 -42.42 -0.48 13.57
N GLU A 348 -41.98 -0.10 14.77
CA GLU A 348 -41.78 1.29 15.16
C GLU A 348 -40.44 1.81 14.63
N VAL A 349 -40.46 2.99 13.99
CA VAL A 349 -39.26 3.66 13.47
C VAL A 349 -38.93 4.86 14.36
N ALA A 350 -37.70 4.93 14.88
CA ALA A 350 -37.21 6.07 15.64
C ALA A 350 -37.15 7.34 14.77
N SER A 351 -37.40 8.51 15.36
CA SER A 351 -37.35 9.80 14.63
C SER A 351 -35.93 10.37 14.60
N GLY A 352 -35.37 10.58 13.40
CA GLY A 352 -34.07 11.24 13.17
C GLY A 352 -33.13 10.37 12.34
N LEU A 353 -32.14 10.99 11.68
CA LEU A 353 -31.11 10.30 10.89
C LEU A 353 -29.96 9.77 11.76
N GLY A 354 -29.90 10.16 13.04
CA GLY A 354 -28.86 9.72 13.98
C GLY A 354 -27.47 10.21 13.59
N LEU A 355 -27.38 11.31 12.82
CA LEU A 355 -26.12 11.78 12.24
C LEU A 355 -25.27 12.57 13.24
N TRP A 356 -25.88 13.09 14.29
CA TRP A 356 -25.18 13.79 15.36
C TRP A 356 -24.63 12.78 16.38
N GLN A 357 -23.39 12.37 16.17
CA GLN A 357 -22.68 11.41 17.02
C GLN A 357 -21.39 12.02 17.57
N ASP A 358 -20.95 11.51 18.72
CA ASP A 358 -19.61 11.78 19.23
C ASP A 358 -18.59 10.87 18.52
N PRO A 359 -17.33 11.31 18.37
CA PRO A 359 -16.29 10.48 17.77
C PRO A 359 -16.08 9.18 18.55
N SER A 360 -15.78 8.09 17.84
CA SER A 360 -15.64 6.76 18.45
C SER A 360 -14.44 6.62 19.41
N LEU A 361 -13.41 7.44 19.25
CA LEU A 361 -12.18 7.50 20.06
C LEU A 361 -11.58 6.11 20.36
N PRO A 362 -11.24 5.31 19.32
CA PRO A 362 -10.67 3.99 19.51
C PRO A 362 -9.36 4.08 20.29
N GLN A 363 -9.20 3.19 21.28
CA GLN A 363 -7.92 3.04 21.97
C GLN A 363 -6.91 2.38 21.03
N ALA A 364 -5.68 2.92 20.99
CA ALA A 364 -4.61 2.31 20.22
C ALA A 364 -4.30 0.91 20.76
N THR A 365 -4.12 -0.05 19.86
CA THR A 365 -3.83 -1.43 20.25
C THR A 365 -2.39 -1.54 20.76
N GLU A 366 -2.22 -2.08 21.97
CA GLU A 366 -0.90 -2.41 22.51
C GLU A 366 -0.20 -3.47 21.64
N LEU A 367 1.08 -3.23 21.36
CA LEU A 367 1.95 -4.13 20.62
C LEU A 367 2.80 -4.94 21.60
N ALA A 368 2.98 -6.23 21.31
CA ALA A 368 3.93 -7.05 22.03
C ALA A 368 5.36 -6.52 21.84
N GLU A 369 6.19 -6.63 22.88
CA GLU A 369 7.60 -6.27 22.80
C GLU A 369 8.32 -7.17 21.77
N THR A 370 9.04 -6.55 20.84
CA THR A 370 9.86 -7.28 19.87
C THR A 370 11.09 -7.88 20.52
N THR A 371 11.29 -9.19 20.34
CA THR A 371 12.41 -9.95 20.91
C THR A 371 13.38 -10.47 19.85
N ALA A 372 14.52 -11.03 20.27
CA ALA A 372 15.46 -11.69 19.38
C ALA A 372 14.84 -12.86 18.60
N THR A 373 13.91 -13.60 19.22
CA THR A 373 13.26 -14.77 18.62
C THR A 373 12.32 -14.42 17.48
N ASP A 374 11.88 -13.16 17.39
CA ASP A 374 11.02 -12.68 16.31
C ASP A 374 11.76 -12.51 14.99
N LEU A 375 13.10 -12.38 15.02
CA LEU A 375 13.88 -12.02 13.84
C LEU A 375 13.63 -12.95 12.64
N PRO A 376 13.76 -14.29 12.73
CA PRO A 376 13.55 -15.16 11.57
C PRO A 376 12.13 -15.04 11.00
N ARG A 377 11.12 -14.94 11.87
CA ARG A 377 9.71 -14.80 11.48
C ARG A 377 9.48 -13.47 10.75
N LEU A 378 9.99 -12.37 11.29
CA LEU A 378 9.84 -11.04 10.71
C LEU A 378 10.55 -10.93 9.36
N LEU A 379 11.72 -11.55 9.18
CA LEU A 379 12.42 -11.56 7.91
C LEU A 379 11.66 -12.30 6.79
N LEU A 380 10.94 -13.38 7.16
CA LEU A 380 10.10 -14.17 6.24
C LEU A 380 8.77 -13.48 5.91
N GLN A 381 8.26 -12.63 6.79
CA GLN A 381 7.06 -11.85 6.54
C GLN A 381 7.39 -10.71 5.58
N GLU A 382 6.92 -10.80 4.34
CA GLU A 382 6.96 -9.66 3.43
C GLU A 382 5.58 -9.00 3.36
N PRO A 383 5.50 -7.69 3.62
CA PRO A 383 4.30 -6.96 3.31
C PRO A 383 4.10 -6.88 1.79
N VAL A 384 2.89 -7.20 1.34
CA VAL A 384 2.53 -7.27 -0.08
C VAL A 384 2.77 -5.92 -0.74
N GLU A 385 3.61 -5.85 -1.77
CA GLU A 385 3.72 -4.66 -2.63
C GLU A 385 2.33 -4.28 -3.18
N GLY A 386 1.77 -3.20 -2.64
CA GLY A 386 0.77 -2.39 -3.32
C GLY A 386 1.48 -1.33 -4.16
N ASP A 387 0.96 -1.05 -5.35
CA ASP A 387 1.51 -0.10 -6.32
C ASP A 387 2.25 1.09 -5.69
N LEU A 388 3.57 1.15 -5.83
CA LEU A 388 4.43 2.35 -5.68
C LEU A 388 4.28 3.23 -4.42
N HIS A 389 3.59 2.74 -3.40
CA HIS A 389 3.54 3.32 -2.07
C HIS A 389 4.44 2.48 -1.16
N VAL A 390 5.09 3.09 -0.17
CA VAL A 390 5.55 2.31 0.98
C VAL A 390 4.34 2.27 1.91
N PRO A 391 3.48 1.22 1.85
CA PRO A 391 2.30 1.16 2.72
C PRO A 391 2.70 1.29 4.18
N VAL A 392 1.77 1.76 5.00
CA VAL A 392 1.87 1.86 6.48
C VAL A 392 2.54 0.62 7.08
N GLU A 393 2.15 -0.54 6.57
CA GLU A 393 2.63 -1.87 6.94
C GLU A 393 4.14 -2.09 6.75
N ASN A 394 4.75 -1.51 5.71
CA ASN A 394 6.19 -1.65 5.43
C ASN A 394 7.07 -0.94 6.47
N PHE A 395 6.55 0.12 7.11
CA PHE A 395 7.27 0.88 8.12
C PHE A 395 7.25 0.21 9.48
N THR A 396 6.07 -0.20 9.94
CA THR A 396 5.92 -0.94 11.20
C THR A 396 6.75 -2.23 11.14
N TRP A 397 6.74 -2.90 9.98
CA TRP A 397 7.62 -4.03 9.72
C TRP A 397 9.10 -3.67 9.86
N LEU A 398 9.59 -2.60 9.22
CA LEU A 398 11.02 -2.23 9.33
C LEU A 398 11.41 -1.88 10.77
N GLU A 399 10.56 -1.16 11.50
CA GLU A 399 10.80 -0.85 12.93
C GLU A 399 10.93 -2.12 13.77
N GLN A 400 10.04 -3.10 13.55
CA GLN A 400 10.12 -4.40 14.22
C GLN A 400 11.36 -5.19 13.81
N VAL A 401 11.73 -5.19 12.52
CA VAL A 401 12.95 -5.87 12.06
C VAL A 401 14.20 -5.24 12.67
N LEU A 402 14.31 -3.91 12.68
CA LEU A 402 15.46 -3.23 13.30
C LEU A 402 15.54 -3.53 14.80
N ALA A 403 14.40 -3.54 15.50
CA ALA A 403 14.35 -3.89 16.92
C ALA A 403 14.80 -5.34 17.17
N ALA A 404 14.30 -6.28 16.37
CA ALA A 404 14.65 -7.70 16.46
C ALA A 404 16.13 -7.95 16.10
N LEU A 405 16.69 -7.22 15.12
CA LEU A 405 18.11 -7.28 14.77
C LEU A 405 19.00 -6.83 15.94
N VAL A 406 18.65 -5.74 16.60
CA VAL A 406 19.40 -5.24 17.76
C VAL A 406 19.31 -6.22 18.93
N ALA A 407 18.11 -6.68 19.28
CA ALA A 407 17.91 -7.67 20.34
C ALA A 407 18.69 -8.97 20.06
N HIS A 408 18.54 -9.53 18.85
CA HIS A 408 19.26 -10.73 18.44
C HIS A 408 20.77 -10.53 18.46
N GLY A 409 21.25 -9.38 17.98
CA GLY A 409 22.68 -9.05 18.02
C GLY A 409 23.23 -8.91 19.43
N TYR A 410 22.46 -8.38 20.37
CA TYR A 410 22.87 -8.28 21.76
C TYR A 410 22.99 -9.65 22.43
N GLU A 411 22.04 -10.54 22.18
CA GLU A 411 22.01 -11.89 22.77
C GLU A 411 23.03 -12.85 22.12
N HIS A 412 23.17 -12.82 20.79
CA HIS A 412 23.90 -13.82 20.01
C HIS A 412 25.14 -13.27 19.30
N GLY A 413 25.34 -11.95 19.33
CA GLY A 413 26.45 -11.27 18.66
C GLY A 413 26.15 -10.88 17.21
N ARG A 414 26.89 -9.88 16.73
CA ARG A 414 26.69 -9.28 15.40
C ARG A 414 26.88 -10.28 14.25
N ALA A 415 27.90 -11.14 14.33
CA ALA A 415 28.24 -12.09 13.27
C ALA A 415 27.14 -13.15 13.07
N ASP A 416 26.55 -13.63 14.16
CA ASP A 416 25.45 -14.61 14.12
C ASP A 416 24.19 -13.95 13.55
N THR A 417 23.89 -12.70 13.93
CA THR A 417 22.79 -11.93 13.32
C THR A 417 22.97 -11.76 11.81
N VAL A 418 24.17 -11.38 11.36
CA VAL A 418 24.46 -11.25 9.92
C VAL A 418 24.28 -12.60 9.22
N THR A 419 24.67 -13.70 9.86
CA THR A 419 24.45 -15.06 9.34
C THR A 419 22.96 -15.37 9.20
N VAL A 420 22.16 -15.14 10.25
CA VAL A 420 20.70 -15.34 10.21
C VAL A 420 20.10 -14.56 9.05
N VAL A 421 20.36 -13.25 8.96
CA VAL A 421 19.87 -12.40 7.87
C VAL A 421 20.32 -12.95 6.52
N SER A 422 21.60 -13.27 6.33
CA SER A 422 22.12 -13.79 5.06
C SER A 422 21.54 -15.15 4.64
N THR A 423 21.08 -15.96 5.60
CA THR A 423 20.52 -17.30 5.35
C THR A 423 19.00 -17.28 5.16
N THR A 424 18.32 -16.33 5.81
CA THR A 424 16.87 -16.12 5.67
C THR A 424 16.54 -15.30 4.42
N PHE A 425 17.43 -14.42 3.97
CA PHE A 425 17.28 -13.67 2.72
C PHE A 425 17.80 -14.44 1.50
N GLU A 426 16.94 -14.67 0.51
CA GLU A 426 17.39 -15.00 -0.84
C GLU A 426 17.87 -13.72 -1.54
N ARG A 427 19.12 -13.72 -2.04
CA ARG A 427 19.75 -12.54 -2.68
C ARG A 427 19.27 -12.38 -4.14
N GLY A 428 18.68 -11.22 -4.47
CA GLY A 428 18.20 -10.80 -5.81
C GLY A 428 16.82 -11.39 -6.20
N LEU A 429 15.96 -10.83 -7.06
CA LEU A 429 15.87 -9.58 -7.85
C LEU A 429 14.50 -8.95 -7.48
N ASP A 430 14.41 -7.62 -7.38
CA ASP A 430 13.28 -6.83 -6.80
C ASP A 430 13.08 -6.99 -5.28
N LEU A 431 13.97 -6.37 -4.51
CA LEU A 431 13.80 -6.15 -3.07
C LEU A 431 13.13 -4.80 -2.82
N SER A 432 12.14 -4.76 -1.93
CA SER A 432 11.64 -3.51 -1.36
C SER A 432 12.79 -2.70 -0.76
N LEU A 433 12.66 -1.36 -0.74
CA LEU A 433 13.70 -0.47 -0.22
C LEU A 433 14.23 -0.88 1.18
N PRO A 434 13.37 -1.24 2.15
CA PRO A 434 13.81 -1.79 3.43
C PRO A 434 14.70 -3.06 3.32
N ARG A 435 14.33 -4.01 2.44
CA ARG A 435 15.12 -5.24 2.24
C ARG A 435 16.44 -4.98 1.52
N LYS A 436 16.44 -4.03 0.57
CA LYS A 436 17.67 -3.57 -0.07
C LYS A 436 18.66 -3.01 0.95
N ILE A 437 18.21 -2.23 1.91
CA ILE A 437 19.07 -1.71 2.99
C ILE A 437 19.70 -2.85 3.80
N LEU A 438 18.92 -3.89 4.13
CA LEU A 438 19.41 -5.06 4.86
C LEU A 438 20.42 -5.89 4.04
N ASP A 439 20.17 -6.07 2.74
CA ASP A 439 21.09 -6.77 1.85
C ASP A 439 22.40 -5.98 1.66
N ASP A 440 22.31 -4.66 1.45
CA ASP A 440 23.46 -3.77 1.39
C ASP A 440 24.27 -3.80 2.70
N TRP A 441 23.59 -3.89 3.86
CA TRP A 441 24.24 -4.05 5.16
C TRP A 441 24.99 -5.38 5.27
N VAL A 442 24.34 -6.52 4.97
CA VAL A 442 25.00 -7.83 5.00
C VAL A 442 26.18 -7.87 4.03
N ALA A 443 26.03 -7.32 2.82
CA ALA A 443 27.12 -7.21 1.86
C ALA A 443 28.28 -6.36 2.41
N ALA A 444 27.97 -5.23 3.06
CA ALA A 444 28.97 -4.38 3.68
C ALA A 444 29.74 -5.10 4.80
N GLU A 445 29.06 -5.88 5.63
CA GLU A 445 29.70 -6.70 6.69
C GLU A 445 30.61 -7.79 6.10
N HIS A 446 30.17 -8.50 5.05
CA HIS A 446 30.97 -9.54 4.40
C HIS A 446 32.20 -8.98 3.68
N GLU A 447 32.07 -7.80 3.07
CA GLU A 447 33.14 -7.15 2.30
C GLU A 447 34.00 -6.21 3.15
N ALA A 448 33.73 -6.12 4.46
CA ALA A 448 34.37 -5.19 5.39
C ALA A 448 34.41 -3.74 4.86
N ARG A 449 33.34 -3.32 4.17
CA ARG A 449 33.20 -1.96 3.62
C ARG A 449 32.21 -1.14 4.44
N LYS A 450 32.27 0.18 4.28
CA LYS A 450 31.23 1.05 4.82
C LYS A 450 29.93 0.87 4.05
N LEU A 451 28.83 0.74 4.78
CA LEU A 451 27.49 0.81 4.21
C LEU A 451 27.32 2.19 3.56
N SER A 452 27.00 2.21 2.27
CA SER A 452 26.80 3.46 1.53
C SER A 452 25.34 3.87 1.62
N PRO A 453 25.04 5.17 1.80
CA PRO A 453 23.67 5.68 1.75
C PRO A 453 22.96 5.26 0.46
N VAL A 454 21.70 4.89 0.54
CA VAL A 454 20.84 4.45 -0.57
C VAL A 454 20.32 5.67 -1.32
N GLY A 455 21.19 6.60 -1.70
CA GLY A 455 20.82 7.73 -2.56
C GLY A 455 19.68 8.64 -2.07
N TRP A 456 19.27 8.59 -0.78
CA TRP A 456 18.25 9.48 -0.21
C TRP A 456 18.84 10.89 -0.12
N ARG A 457 18.04 11.92 -0.46
CA ARG A 457 18.55 13.28 -0.65
C ARG A 457 17.83 14.31 0.22
N LYS A 458 18.53 14.73 1.28
CA LYS A 458 18.32 15.96 2.11
C LYS A 458 17.03 16.00 2.93
N GLY A 459 17.13 16.16 4.26
CA GLY A 459 16.01 16.48 5.19
C GLY A 459 15.59 15.31 6.09
N LEU A 460 14.28 15.14 6.36
CA LEU A 460 13.77 14.09 7.26
C LEU A 460 14.16 12.67 6.82
N ASP A 461 14.30 12.41 5.53
CA ASP A 461 14.70 11.10 5.02
C ASP A 461 16.19 10.85 5.25
N LEU A 462 17.05 11.86 5.09
CA LEU A 462 18.45 11.75 5.49
C LEU A 462 18.56 11.38 6.97
N TRP A 463 17.65 11.91 7.79
CA TRP A 463 17.61 11.61 9.21
C TRP A 463 17.07 10.20 9.50
N ALA A 464 16.01 9.78 8.81
CA ALA A 464 15.51 8.41 8.88
C ALA A 464 16.56 7.39 8.42
N GLU A 465 17.26 7.67 7.32
CA GLU A 465 18.39 6.88 6.83
C GLU A 465 19.49 6.82 7.86
N ALA A 466 19.92 7.97 8.41
CA ALA A 466 20.94 8.02 9.44
C ALA A 466 20.54 7.18 10.66
N ARG A 467 19.29 7.26 11.11
CA ARG A 467 18.80 6.45 12.24
C ARG A 467 18.76 4.95 11.89
N ILE A 468 18.37 4.57 10.68
CA ILE A 468 18.44 3.17 10.23
C ILE A 468 19.89 2.68 10.25
N LEU A 469 20.82 3.47 9.71
CA LEU A 469 22.25 3.16 9.72
C LEU A 469 22.81 3.07 11.15
N ASP A 470 22.40 3.96 12.04
CA ASP A 470 22.79 3.92 13.45
C ASP A 470 22.24 2.67 14.16
N ALA A 471 20.98 2.29 13.90
CA ALA A 471 20.38 1.06 14.43
C ALA A 471 21.13 -0.20 13.94
N LEU A 472 21.43 -0.28 12.64
CA LEU A 472 22.24 -1.37 12.06
C LEU A 472 23.67 -1.37 12.63
N GLY A 473 24.23 -0.20 12.87
CA GLY A 473 25.50 -0.05 13.58
C GLY A 473 25.41 -0.51 15.03
N ALA A 474 24.26 -0.37 15.70
CA ALA A 474 24.07 -0.70 17.10
C ALA A 474 23.86 -2.20 17.37
N VAL A 475 23.61 -3.01 16.32
CA VAL A 475 23.50 -4.48 16.40
C VAL A 475 24.75 -5.08 17.08
N GLY A 476 24.52 -5.74 18.22
CA GLY A 476 25.56 -6.34 19.06
C GLY A 476 26.26 -5.39 20.04
N ARG A 477 25.81 -4.13 20.13
CA ARG A 477 26.38 -3.12 21.05
C ARG A 477 25.40 -2.63 22.10
N VAL A 478 24.11 -2.55 21.78
CA VAL A 478 23.07 -2.02 22.67
C VAL A 478 21.99 -3.07 22.94
N PRO A 479 21.32 -3.04 24.10
CA PRO A 479 20.39 -4.10 24.50
C PRO A 479 19.08 -4.12 23.72
N CYS A 480 18.59 -2.96 23.28
CA CYS A 480 17.33 -2.82 22.54
C CYS A 480 17.31 -1.48 21.80
N LEU A 481 16.38 -1.27 20.88
CA LEU A 481 16.08 0.07 20.38
C LEU A 481 15.10 0.77 21.33
N LEU A 482 15.41 1.99 21.74
CA LEU A 482 14.58 2.83 22.60
C LEU A 482 13.27 3.19 21.90
N SER A 483 13.32 3.45 20.59
CA SER A 483 12.19 4.04 19.88
C SER A 483 11.13 3.04 19.43
N THR A 484 11.31 1.73 19.60
CA THR A 484 10.36 0.71 19.14
C THR A 484 8.95 1.01 19.67
N PRO A 485 7.92 1.14 18.80
CA PRO A 485 6.59 1.55 19.24
C PRO A 485 5.97 0.50 20.18
N THR A 486 5.13 0.97 21.08
CA THR A 486 4.35 0.14 22.02
C THR A 486 2.88 0.03 21.61
N HIS A 487 2.45 0.85 20.67
CA HIS A 487 1.07 0.90 20.19
C HIS A 487 1.02 0.96 18.66
N SER A 488 -0.09 0.50 18.08
CA SER A 488 -0.29 0.40 16.63
C SER A 488 -0.24 1.73 15.86
N ASP A 489 -0.46 2.85 16.54
CA ASP A 489 -0.39 4.21 16.00
C ASP A 489 1.04 4.80 15.99
N GLY A 490 2.02 4.05 16.52
CA GLY A 490 3.42 4.46 16.62
C GLY A 490 3.79 5.11 17.96
N HIS A 491 2.87 5.18 18.93
CA HIS A 491 3.14 5.72 20.26
C HIS A 491 4.12 4.85 21.07
N LEU A 492 4.93 5.51 21.90
CA LEU A 492 5.80 4.90 22.89
C LEU A 492 5.38 5.32 24.30
N ALA A 493 4.86 4.35 25.08
CA ALA A 493 4.53 4.57 26.48
C ALA A 493 5.75 5.00 27.28
N TRP A 494 5.61 6.06 28.07
CA TRP A 494 6.69 6.63 28.87
C TRP A 494 7.41 5.60 29.76
N GLN A 495 6.66 4.76 30.48
CA GLN A 495 7.24 3.76 31.38
C GLN A 495 8.10 2.72 30.66
N VAL A 496 7.74 2.35 29.43
CA VAL A 496 8.54 1.43 28.61
C VAL A 496 9.85 2.10 28.16
N LEU A 497 9.84 3.40 27.85
CA LEU A 497 11.07 4.14 27.56
C LEU A 497 12.00 4.17 28.79
N VAL A 498 11.48 4.44 29.98
CA VAL A 498 12.25 4.43 31.24
C VAL A 498 12.87 3.06 31.50
N GLU A 499 12.10 1.98 31.32
CA GLU A 499 12.60 0.61 31.46
C GLU A 499 13.74 0.31 30.48
N ARG A 500 13.58 0.66 29.20
CA ARG A 500 14.60 0.46 28.18
C ARG A 500 15.87 1.26 28.48
N LEU A 501 15.75 2.51 28.95
CA LEU A 501 16.88 3.31 29.42
C LEU A 501 17.59 2.64 30.61
N GLY A 502 16.84 1.98 31.50
CA GLY A 502 17.42 1.17 32.58
C GLY A 502 18.24 -0.03 32.07
N ARG A 503 17.81 -0.66 30.97
CA ARG A 503 18.61 -1.73 30.32
C ARG A 503 19.92 -1.18 29.74
N TYR A 504 19.92 0.04 29.21
CA TYR A 504 21.14 0.72 28.74
C TYR A 504 22.11 1.02 29.90
N GLU A 505 21.59 1.54 31.01
CA GLU A 505 22.38 1.79 32.23
C GLU A 505 23.00 0.47 32.76
N ALA A 506 22.19 -0.59 32.88
CA ALA A 506 22.66 -1.89 33.33
C ALA A 506 23.73 -2.51 32.42
N ALA A 507 23.66 -2.24 31.11
CA ALA A 507 24.66 -2.67 30.13
C ALA A 507 25.89 -1.73 30.08
N GLY A 508 25.87 -0.58 30.75
CA GLY A 508 26.95 0.40 30.75
C GLY A 508 27.20 1.05 29.39
N VAL A 509 26.15 1.19 28.57
CA VAL A 509 26.24 1.75 27.21
C VAL A 509 25.39 3.00 27.07
N GLU A 510 25.90 3.98 26.33
CA GLU A 510 25.18 5.23 26.07
C GLU A 510 24.05 5.04 25.04
N PRO A 511 22.90 5.73 25.21
CA PRO A 511 21.85 5.78 24.21
C PRO A 511 22.33 6.24 22.83
N VAL A 512 21.85 5.58 21.78
CA VAL A 512 22.06 6.02 20.41
C VAL A 512 21.28 7.32 20.20
N ALA A 513 21.98 8.44 19.93
CA ALA A 513 21.38 9.78 19.91
C ALA A 513 20.19 9.93 18.94
N SER A 514 20.30 9.36 17.73
CA SER A 514 19.22 9.38 16.74
C SER A 514 18.00 8.57 17.22
N ASP A 515 18.23 7.40 17.81
CA ASP A 515 17.16 6.54 18.33
C ASP A 515 16.46 7.14 19.56
N LEU A 516 17.22 7.73 20.48
CA LEU A 516 16.68 8.49 21.61
C LEU A 516 15.81 9.66 21.13
N TYR A 517 16.22 10.35 20.07
CA TYR A 517 15.43 11.44 19.50
C TYR A 517 14.10 10.94 18.90
N VAL A 518 14.10 9.81 18.17
CA VAL A 518 12.84 9.17 17.70
C VAL A 518 11.96 8.79 18.91
N ALA A 519 12.55 8.17 19.93
CA ALA A 519 11.84 7.68 21.10
C ALA A 519 11.09 8.82 21.81
N LEU A 520 11.77 9.93 22.10
CA LEU A 520 11.16 11.12 22.69
C LEU A 520 10.14 11.80 21.77
N GLY A 521 10.30 11.66 20.44
CA GLY A 521 9.33 12.11 19.45
C GLY A 521 8.03 11.30 19.45
N ARG A 522 8.02 10.10 20.04
CA ARG A 522 6.88 9.16 20.09
C ARG A 522 6.17 9.08 21.43
N VAL A 523 6.71 9.67 22.50
CA VAL A 523 6.04 9.74 23.80
C VAL A 523 5.01 10.86 23.77
N PHE A 524 3.79 10.62 24.28
CA PHE A 524 2.79 11.68 24.51
C PHE A 524 2.33 11.77 25.98
N ASP A 525 2.65 10.77 26.80
CA ASP A 525 2.11 10.51 28.14
C ASP A 525 3.18 10.54 29.26
N ASP A 526 4.10 11.51 29.23
CA ASP A 526 5.13 11.66 30.27
C ASP A 526 4.53 11.95 31.65
N ASP A 527 4.85 11.13 32.65
CA ASP A 527 4.39 11.27 34.03
C ASP A 527 5.39 12.02 34.93
N GLY A 528 6.51 12.48 34.38
CA GLY A 528 7.52 13.25 35.08
C GLY A 528 8.51 12.41 35.88
N SER A 529 8.45 11.07 35.83
CA SER A 529 9.42 10.21 36.52
C SER A 529 10.87 10.52 36.06
N PRO A 530 11.87 10.34 36.94
CA PRO A 530 13.27 10.46 36.55
C PRO A 530 13.66 9.35 35.56
N VAL A 531 14.67 9.62 34.75
CA VAL A 531 15.28 8.63 33.85
C VAL A 531 16.64 8.18 34.40
N PRO A 532 17.02 6.90 34.22
CA PRO A 532 18.30 6.37 34.73
C PRO A 532 19.52 6.91 33.97
N ILE A 533 19.37 7.21 32.68
CA ILE A 533 20.41 7.77 31.82
C ILE A 533 19.80 8.81 30.86
N ALA A 534 20.63 9.63 30.21
CA ALA A 534 20.24 10.69 29.28
C ALA A 534 19.35 11.81 29.89
N GLU A 535 19.52 12.09 31.19
CA GLU A 535 18.73 13.09 31.92
C GLU A 535 18.77 14.49 31.28
N GLU A 536 19.94 14.92 30.76
CA GLU A 536 20.09 16.22 30.10
C GLU A 536 19.19 16.33 28.85
N ALA A 537 19.15 15.29 28.03
CA ALA A 537 18.33 15.25 26.82
C ALA A 537 16.83 15.25 27.17
N VAL A 538 16.41 14.43 28.15
CA VAL A 538 15.02 14.39 28.61
C VAL A 538 14.59 15.72 29.24
N ARG A 539 15.48 16.36 30.02
CA ARG A 539 15.20 17.69 30.59
C ARG A 539 15.05 18.75 29.49
N ALA A 540 15.92 18.75 28.49
CA ALA A 540 15.83 19.67 27.35
C ALA A 540 14.55 19.43 26.53
N TRP A 541 14.13 18.18 26.37
CA TRP A 541 12.90 17.79 25.69
C TRP A 541 11.67 18.31 26.44
N ARG A 542 11.57 18.03 27.75
CA ARG A 542 10.49 18.52 28.62
C ARG A 542 10.39 20.04 28.61
N ALA A 543 11.54 20.73 28.62
CA ALA A 543 11.61 22.18 28.61
C ALA A 543 11.20 22.81 27.27
N THR A 544 11.14 22.02 26.18
CA THR A 544 10.85 22.54 24.85
C THR A 544 9.77 21.74 24.13
N PRO A 545 8.49 21.89 24.53
CA PRO A 545 7.39 21.31 23.77
C PRO A 545 7.40 21.87 22.33
N PRO A 546 6.94 21.08 21.34
CA PRO A 546 6.82 21.56 19.97
C PRO A 546 5.89 22.77 19.90
N GLY A 547 6.30 23.81 19.19
CA GLY A 547 5.42 24.93 18.86
C GLY A 547 4.43 24.57 17.76
N GLU A 548 3.48 25.46 17.51
CA GLU A 548 2.51 25.29 16.43
C GLU A 548 3.18 25.56 15.07
N PRO A 549 3.16 24.61 14.12
CA PRO A 549 3.83 24.79 12.85
C PRO A 549 3.06 25.78 11.95
N GLU A 550 3.78 26.71 11.34
CA GLU A 550 3.22 27.74 10.47
C GLU A 550 3.88 27.73 9.08
N PRO A 551 3.10 27.90 8.00
CA PRO A 551 3.63 28.03 6.66
C PRO A 551 4.08 29.46 6.38
N VAL A 552 5.38 29.64 6.10
CA VAL A 552 5.99 30.91 5.71
C VAL A 552 6.25 30.93 4.21
N VAL A 553 5.79 31.99 3.54
CA VAL A 553 6.11 32.24 2.13
C VAL A 553 7.52 32.81 2.01
N ALA A 554 8.41 32.07 1.35
CA ALA A 554 9.76 32.54 1.07
C ALA A 554 9.81 33.34 -0.24
N GLU A 555 10.38 34.54 -0.18
CA GLU A 555 10.67 35.34 -1.37
C GLU A 555 11.96 34.91 -2.07
N GLN A 556 11.95 34.91 -3.39
CA GLN A 556 13.18 34.70 -4.16
C GLN A 556 14.06 35.94 -4.15
N SER A 557 15.38 35.71 -4.01
CA SER A 557 16.40 36.69 -4.39
C SER A 557 16.17 37.20 -5.81
N VAL A 558 16.48 38.48 -6.05
CA VAL A 558 16.35 39.14 -7.36
C VAL A 558 17.09 38.37 -8.46
N LEU A 559 18.30 37.88 -8.16
CA LEU A 559 19.11 37.09 -9.11
C LEU A 559 18.40 35.79 -9.55
N MET A 560 17.85 35.03 -8.60
CA MET A 560 17.12 33.79 -8.93
C MET A 560 15.81 34.05 -9.68
N ARG A 561 15.17 35.19 -9.41
CA ARG A 561 13.97 35.65 -10.13
C ARG A 561 14.30 35.97 -11.60
N MET A 562 15.45 36.59 -11.85
CA MET A 562 15.95 36.87 -13.20
C MET A 562 16.36 35.59 -13.95
N LEU A 563 17.06 34.66 -13.29
CA LEU A 563 17.57 33.44 -13.93
C LEU A 563 16.53 32.34 -14.17
N LYS A 564 15.54 32.20 -13.27
CA LYS A 564 14.62 31.04 -13.25
C LYS A 564 13.14 31.42 -13.24
N GLY A 565 12.83 32.69 -13.50
CA GLY A 565 11.51 33.29 -13.37
C GLY A 565 11.06 33.43 -11.91
N GLN A 566 9.94 34.14 -11.69
CA GLN A 566 9.34 34.25 -10.36
C GLN A 566 8.79 32.90 -9.92
N ARG A 567 9.38 32.32 -8.88
CA ARG A 567 8.82 31.20 -8.13
C ARG A 567 8.55 31.66 -6.70
N ARG A 568 7.51 31.12 -6.06
CA ARG A 568 7.27 31.28 -4.63
C ARG A 568 7.45 29.95 -3.93
N GLY A 569 8.20 29.96 -2.84
CA GLY A 569 8.59 28.78 -2.06
C GLY A 569 7.89 28.84 -0.71
N ILE A 570 7.69 27.69 -0.11
CA ILE A 570 7.03 27.60 1.21
C ILE A 570 8.00 26.91 2.15
N LYS A 571 8.15 27.44 3.35
CA LYS A 571 8.87 26.81 4.45
C LYS A 571 7.89 26.66 5.61
N VAL A 572 7.93 25.55 6.33
CA VAL A 572 7.22 25.43 7.60
C VAL A 572 8.23 25.67 8.72
N THR A 573 7.83 26.48 9.69
CA THR A 573 8.59 26.85 10.89
C THR A 573 7.70 26.76 12.12
N GLY A 574 8.27 26.82 13.32
CA GLY A 574 7.53 26.83 14.59
C GLY A 574 7.57 25.50 15.33
N ASP A 575 7.79 24.39 14.63
CA ASP A 575 7.88 23.04 15.22
C ASP A 575 9.31 22.48 15.25
N GLU A 576 10.34 23.32 15.02
CA GLU A 576 11.74 22.92 15.13
C GLU A 576 12.06 22.34 16.52
N SER A 577 12.72 21.18 16.58
CA SER A 577 13.15 20.59 17.85
C SER A 577 14.55 21.04 18.26
N PRO A 578 14.74 21.75 19.39
CA PRO A 578 16.08 22.11 19.88
C PRO A 578 16.91 20.90 20.33
N LEU A 579 16.26 19.76 20.59
CA LEU A 579 16.92 18.50 20.93
C LEU A 579 17.95 18.07 19.90
N VAL A 580 17.71 18.38 18.63
CA VAL A 580 18.65 18.09 17.56
C VAL A 580 20.04 18.65 17.89
N LYS A 581 20.12 19.86 18.45
CA LYS A 581 21.40 20.47 18.85
C LYS A 581 21.99 19.81 20.10
N VAL A 582 21.15 19.52 21.10
CA VAL A 582 21.56 18.86 22.35
C VAL A 582 22.17 17.49 22.08
N LEU A 583 21.57 16.74 21.16
CA LEU A 583 22.00 15.40 20.76
C LEU A 583 23.07 15.39 19.66
N GLY A 584 23.54 16.57 19.23
CA GLY A 584 24.57 16.68 18.17
C GLY A 584 24.12 16.18 16.80
N LEU A 585 22.81 16.17 16.53
CA LEU A 585 22.21 15.70 15.29
C LEU A 585 22.13 16.82 14.23
N GLY A 586 22.04 16.44 12.96
CA GLY A 586 21.77 17.39 11.87
C GLY A 586 20.30 17.85 11.86
N SER A 587 20.05 19.12 11.56
CA SER A 587 18.69 19.70 11.49
C SER A 587 17.92 19.23 10.26
N PRO A 588 16.77 18.54 10.43
CA PRO A 588 15.89 18.24 9.29
C PRO A 588 15.12 19.48 8.80
N TRP A 589 15.09 20.57 9.56
CA TRP A 589 14.39 21.83 9.24
C TRP A 589 15.19 22.81 8.35
N ASP A 590 16.47 22.55 8.09
CA ASP A 590 17.36 23.43 7.32
C ASP A 590 17.16 23.31 5.79
N ARG A 591 15.93 23.00 5.34
CA ARG A 591 15.60 22.84 3.92
C ARG A 591 15.45 24.19 3.22
N SER A 592 15.90 24.22 1.96
CA SER A 592 15.60 25.33 1.06
C SER A 592 14.09 25.42 0.81
N PRO A 593 13.47 26.62 0.88
CA PRO A 593 12.06 26.81 0.52
C PRO A 593 11.73 26.38 -0.92
N TRP A 594 12.76 26.28 -1.76
CA TRP A 594 12.71 25.93 -3.18
C TRP A 594 12.89 24.44 -3.46
N TRP A 595 13.14 23.64 -2.42
CA TRP A 595 13.32 22.20 -2.53
C TRP A 595 12.05 21.55 -3.09
N ARG A 596 12.25 20.60 -4.02
CA ARG A 596 11.17 19.81 -4.61
C ARG A 596 11.21 18.40 -4.03
N PRO A 597 10.11 17.94 -3.44
CA PRO A 597 10.04 16.60 -2.93
C PRO A 597 10.08 15.53 -4.04
N GLN A 598 10.77 14.42 -3.77
CA GLN A 598 10.66 13.15 -4.49
C GLN A 598 9.77 12.17 -3.70
N LEU A 599 9.18 11.19 -4.39
CA LEU A 599 8.19 10.26 -3.82
C LEU A 599 8.69 9.50 -2.56
N ALA A 600 10.00 9.24 -2.48
CA ALA A 600 10.63 8.56 -1.35
C ALA A 600 10.76 9.43 -0.09
N ASP A 601 10.56 10.76 -0.21
CA ASP A 601 10.93 11.73 0.82
C ASP A 601 9.85 11.93 1.92
N TRP A 602 8.92 10.97 2.09
CA TRP A 602 7.61 11.25 2.67
C TRP A 602 7.17 10.38 3.84
N GLY A 603 7.42 9.07 3.82
CA GLY A 603 6.85 8.17 4.83
C GLY A 603 7.68 8.01 6.10
N TRP A 604 8.99 8.26 6.06
CA TRP A 604 9.86 7.99 7.22
C TRP A 604 9.82 9.10 8.26
N GLY A 605 9.79 10.36 7.83
CA GLY A 605 9.88 11.50 8.74
C GLY A 605 8.72 11.63 9.73
N THR A 606 7.48 11.46 9.28
CA THR A 606 6.28 11.61 10.14
C THR A 606 6.14 10.50 11.15
N ARG A 607 6.39 9.26 10.74
CA ARG A 607 6.30 8.08 11.62
C ARG A 607 7.37 8.04 12.69
N LEU A 608 8.52 8.66 12.43
CA LEU A 608 9.59 8.72 13.40
C LEU A 608 9.43 9.91 14.36
N LEU A 609 8.81 11.01 13.92
CA LEU A 609 8.69 12.23 14.72
C LEU A 609 7.24 12.76 14.72
N PRO A 610 6.26 12.00 15.25
CA PRO A 610 4.85 12.40 15.23
C PRO A 610 4.53 13.66 16.05
N ARG A 611 5.37 14.02 17.04
CA ARG A 611 5.33 15.32 17.74
C ARG A 611 5.72 16.53 16.88
N HIS A 612 6.32 16.33 15.72
CA HIS A 612 6.86 17.39 14.86
C HIS A 612 6.36 17.26 13.40
N PRO A 613 5.04 17.35 13.15
CA PRO A 613 4.46 17.01 11.86
C PRO A 613 4.56 18.13 10.80
N GLY A 614 5.02 19.33 11.16
CA GLY A 614 4.97 20.53 10.33
C GLY A 614 5.71 20.38 9.00
N GLN A 615 6.87 19.72 8.98
CA GLN A 615 7.59 19.46 7.73
C GLN A 615 6.79 18.57 6.77
N ALA A 616 6.02 17.62 7.29
CA ALA A 616 5.24 16.72 6.48
C ALA A 616 3.97 17.38 5.94
N TRP A 617 3.34 18.22 6.74
CA TRP A 617 2.28 19.12 6.27
C TRP A 617 2.79 20.07 5.19
N GLY A 618 3.96 20.68 5.41
CA GLY A 618 4.64 21.54 4.43
C GLY A 618 4.98 20.81 3.13
N TYR A 619 5.30 19.52 3.21
CA TYR A 619 5.49 18.68 2.04
C TYR A 619 4.18 18.47 1.29
N LEU A 620 3.10 18.05 1.97
CA LEU A 620 1.81 17.78 1.32
C LEU A 620 1.30 18.98 0.54
N LEU A 621 1.44 20.15 1.16
CA LEU A 621 1.13 21.43 0.55
C LEU A 621 1.94 21.69 -0.75
N LYS A 622 3.14 21.11 -0.89
CA LYS A 622 3.98 21.18 -2.10
C LYS A 622 3.71 20.05 -3.12
N SER A 623 3.34 18.85 -2.68
CA SER A 623 3.21 17.64 -3.51
C SER A 623 1.81 17.35 -4.06
N ARG A 624 0.81 18.19 -3.76
CA ARG A 624 -0.62 18.05 -4.13
C ARG A 624 -1.04 17.78 -5.59
N ARG A 625 -0.10 17.77 -6.55
CA ARG A 625 -0.36 17.45 -7.98
C ARG A 625 0.08 16.04 -8.38
N SER A 626 0.74 15.32 -7.48
CA SER A 626 1.02 13.88 -7.61
C SER A 626 -0.02 13.07 -6.83
N TRP A 627 0.03 11.75 -7.01
CA TRP A 627 -0.98 10.73 -6.67
C TRP A 627 -1.62 10.84 -5.27
N SER A 628 -2.76 10.16 -5.10
CA SER A 628 -3.78 10.27 -4.03
C SER A 628 -3.37 10.99 -2.72
N ALA A 629 -3.42 12.32 -2.75
CA ALA A 629 -3.17 13.18 -1.59
C ALA A 629 -4.08 12.87 -0.38
N ALA A 630 -5.25 12.24 -0.60
CA ALA A 630 -6.14 11.76 0.45
C ALA A 630 -5.61 10.48 1.14
N SER A 631 -5.16 9.47 0.38
CA SER A 631 -4.44 8.28 0.91
C SER A 631 -3.24 8.70 1.76
N TRP A 632 -2.54 9.72 1.28
CA TRP A 632 -1.44 10.34 1.99
C TRP A 632 -1.92 11.03 3.27
N LEU A 633 -2.97 11.86 3.22
CA LEU A 633 -3.56 12.44 4.44
C LEU A 633 -3.89 11.36 5.48
N GLY A 634 -4.50 10.24 5.08
CA GLY A 634 -4.75 9.10 5.97
C GLY A 634 -3.46 8.48 6.53
N THR A 635 -2.40 8.40 5.73
CA THR A 635 -1.09 7.86 6.15
C THR A 635 -0.39 8.75 7.20
N ILE A 636 -0.38 10.08 7.02
CA ILE A 636 0.20 11.00 8.01
C ILE A 636 -0.74 11.12 9.20
N GLY A 637 -2.02 11.34 8.94
CA GLY A 637 -3.05 11.44 9.97
C GLY A 637 -3.01 10.26 10.90
N GLY A 638 -2.80 9.05 10.34
CA GLY A 638 -2.54 7.77 10.99
C GLY A 638 -1.55 7.79 12.16
N THR A 639 -0.62 8.75 12.20
CA THR A 639 0.52 8.78 13.13
C THR A 639 0.62 10.04 13.96
N VAL A 640 -0.12 11.10 13.61
CA VAL A 640 -0.02 12.38 14.31
C VAL A 640 -1.17 12.49 15.32
N PRO A 641 -0.91 12.84 16.59
CA PRO A 641 -1.97 12.91 17.61
C PRO A 641 -3.06 13.91 17.29
N ARG A 642 -2.70 15.07 16.71
CA ARG A 642 -3.66 16.08 16.24
C ARG A 642 -3.15 16.78 14.99
N PHE A 643 -4.08 17.12 14.09
CA PHE A 643 -3.76 17.86 12.87
C PHE A 643 -3.34 19.31 13.18
N GLY A 644 -3.97 19.93 14.19
CA GLY A 644 -3.84 21.36 14.47
C GLY A 644 -4.29 22.23 13.30
N ALA A 645 -3.99 23.53 13.36
CA ALA A 645 -4.40 24.47 12.32
C ALA A 645 -3.74 24.16 10.97
N LEU A 646 -2.43 23.87 10.94
CA LEU A 646 -1.72 23.61 9.69
C LEU A 646 -2.17 22.31 9.02
N GLY A 647 -2.27 21.20 9.74
CA GLY A 647 -2.73 19.92 9.18
C GLY A 647 -4.15 20.04 8.62
N SER A 648 -5.05 20.72 9.34
CA SER A 648 -6.40 21.02 8.87
C SER A 648 -6.38 21.94 7.64
N PHE A 649 -5.52 22.94 7.60
CA PHE A 649 -5.35 23.79 6.41
C PHE A 649 -4.86 22.99 5.20
N VAL A 650 -3.94 22.04 5.40
CA VAL A 650 -3.50 21.12 4.35
C VAL A 650 -4.67 20.30 3.82
N ALA A 651 -5.47 19.71 4.71
CA ALA A 651 -6.65 18.93 4.34
C ALA A 651 -7.61 19.78 3.49
N LEU A 652 -7.95 20.99 3.96
CA LEU A 652 -8.84 21.91 3.23
C LEU A 652 -8.26 22.35 1.88
N VAL A 653 -6.95 22.64 1.81
CA VAL A 653 -6.29 22.99 0.54
C VAL A 653 -6.36 21.83 -0.44
N ILE A 654 -6.11 20.59 -0.01
CA ILE A 654 -6.22 19.40 -0.86
C ILE A 654 -7.66 19.23 -1.35
N THR A 655 -8.65 19.42 -0.47
CA THR A 655 -10.07 19.36 -0.83
C THR A 655 -10.44 20.39 -1.91
N VAL A 656 -10.04 21.65 -1.71
CA VAL A 656 -10.42 22.76 -2.61
C VAL A 656 -9.80 22.64 -4.00
N ILE A 657 -8.56 22.17 -4.09
CA ILE A 657 -7.84 22.03 -5.38
C ILE A 657 -7.94 20.63 -6.00
N GLY A 658 -8.50 19.68 -5.25
CA GLY A 658 -8.57 18.28 -5.61
C GLY A 658 -9.48 18.00 -6.79
N HIS A 659 -9.33 16.82 -7.38
CA HIS A 659 -10.23 16.34 -8.42
C HIS A 659 -11.50 15.75 -7.79
N ARG A 660 -12.64 15.93 -8.46
CA ARG A 660 -13.95 15.44 -8.01
C ARG A 660 -13.96 13.94 -7.71
N GLU A 661 -13.18 13.15 -8.45
CA GLU A 661 -13.02 11.69 -8.27
C GLU A 661 -12.40 11.30 -6.92
N ARG A 662 -11.82 12.25 -6.18
CA ARG A 662 -11.12 12.03 -4.90
C ARG A 662 -11.87 12.61 -3.70
N GLU A 663 -13.07 13.17 -3.89
CA GLU A 663 -13.86 13.79 -2.82
C GLU A 663 -14.29 12.74 -1.77
N GLU A 664 -14.67 11.54 -2.20
CA GLU A 664 -15.06 10.45 -1.29
C GLU A 664 -13.87 9.96 -0.45
N GLU A 665 -12.70 9.78 -1.07
CA GLU A 665 -11.47 9.38 -0.38
C GLU A 665 -11.07 10.41 0.69
N MET A 666 -11.25 11.70 0.40
CA MET A 666 -11.00 12.78 1.36
C MET A 666 -12.02 12.78 2.50
N ALA A 667 -13.32 12.55 2.19
CA ALA A 667 -14.35 12.47 3.21
C ALA A 667 -14.09 11.31 4.19
N THR A 668 -13.74 10.13 3.69
CA THR A 668 -13.34 8.98 4.51
C THR A 668 -12.17 9.34 5.43
N ALA A 669 -11.11 9.93 4.89
CA ALA A 669 -9.93 10.27 5.67
C ALA A 669 -10.21 11.32 6.77
N LEU A 670 -11.15 12.24 6.55
CA LEU A 670 -11.58 13.22 7.57
C LEU A 670 -12.43 12.60 8.67
N VAL A 671 -13.32 11.67 8.31
CA VAL A 671 -14.15 10.93 9.28
C VAL A 671 -13.26 10.06 10.17
N GLU A 672 -12.36 9.28 9.57
CA GLU A 672 -11.39 8.45 10.32
C GLU A 672 -10.56 9.30 11.29
N ALA A 673 -10.01 10.43 10.83
CA ALA A 673 -9.23 11.32 11.68
C ALA A 673 -10.06 11.95 12.81
N TRP A 674 -11.36 12.20 12.59
CA TRP A 674 -12.25 12.73 13.62
C TRP A 674 -12.64 11.66 14.63
N ASP A 675 -12.97 10.46 14.16
CA ASP A 675 -13.22 9.28 14.99
C ASP A 675 -12.05 9.00 15.94
N GLU A 676 -10.82 9.14 15.46
CA GLU A 676 -9.60 9.00 16.27
C GLU A 676 -9.29 10.24 17.15
N GLY A 677 -10.11 11.29 17.12
CA GLY A 677 -9.94 12.52 17.90
C GLY A 677 -8.85 13.48 17.40
N ARG A 678 -8.27 13.22 16.22
CA ARG A 678 -7.11 13.93 15.66
C ARG A 678 -7.48 15.25 14.98
N VAL A 679 -8.71 15.39 14.50
CA VAL A 679 -9.25 16.63 13.95
C VAL A 679 -10.58 16.98 14.61
N THR A 680 -10.78 18.25 14.88
CA THR A 680 -12.05 18.78 15.42
C THR A 680 -12.68 19.78 14.46
N ALA A 681 -13.96 20.08 14.67
CA ALA A 681 -14.65 21.11 13.90
C ALA A 681 -13.97 22.49 14.06
N ASP A 682 -13.44 22.79 15.25
CA ASP A 682 -12.71 24.03 15.54
C ASP A 682 -11.38 24.11 14.78
N ASP A 683 -10.67 23.00 14.61
CA ASP A 683 -9.44 22.95 13.80
C ASP A 683 -9.75 23.29 12.34
N LEU A 684 -10.81 22.70 11.78
CA LEU A 684 -11.25 22.97 10.41
C LEU A 684 -11.72 24.42 10.25
N MET A 685 -12.45 24.97 11.22
CA MET A 685 -12.91 26.35 11.22
C MET A 685 -11.76 27.35 11.31
N THR A 686 -10.79 27.10 12.19
CA THR A 686 -9.58 27.92 12.35
C THR A 686 -8.77 27.91 11.07
N ALA A 687 -8.57 26.74 10.46
CA ALA A 687 -7.87 26.59 9.19
C ALA A 687 -8.58 27.29 8.03
N TRP A 688 -9.91 27.23 7.95
CA TRP A 688 -10.69 27.91 6.92
C TRP A 688 -10.64 29.44 7.03
N ARG A 689 -10.58 29.96 8.26
CA ARG A 689 -10.49 31.41 8.55
C ARG A 689 -9.06 31.93 8.55
N SER A 690 -8.06 31.06 8.43
CA SER A 690 -6.65 31.44 8.50
C SER A 690 -6.27 32.48 7.43
N PRO A 691 -5.34 33.40 7.75
CA PRO A 691 -4.80 34.34 6.76
C PRO A 691 -3.97 33.63 5.68
N TRP A 692 -3.58 32.38 5.90
CA TRP A 692 -2.79 31.59 4.96
C TRP A 692 -3.46 31.45 3.59
N TRP A 693 -4.79 31.46 3.50
CA TRP A 693 -5.49 31.50 2.20
C TRP A 693 -5.14 32.73 1.36
N GLN A 694 -4.95 33.88 2.00
CA GLN A 694 -4.56 35.13 1.32
C GLN A 694 -3.09 35.16 0.93
N GLU A 695 -2.24 34.41 1.64
CA GLU A 695 -0.83 34.29 1.30
C GLU A 695 -0.62 33.25 0.20
N TRP A 696 -1.42 32.18 0.17
CA TRP A 696 -1.28 31.00 -0.69
C TRP A 696 -1.90 31.11 -2.11
N TRP A 697 -2.56 32.22 -2.41
CA TRP A 697 -3.44 32.48 -3.56
C TRP A 697 -2.90 32.22 -4.99
N TRP A 698 -1.59 32.05 -5.20
CA TRP A 698 -1.01 32.01 -6.55
C TRP A 698 -1.24 30.70 -7.31
N ARG A 699 -1.96 29.71 -6.75
CA ARG A 699 -2.25 28.40 -7.39
C ARG A 699 -3.64 27.79 -7.10
N GLY A 700 -4.51 28.49 -6.39
CA GLY A 700 -5.88 28.07 -6.07
C GLY A 700 -6.56 29.12 -5.20
N GLN A 701 -7.78 29.52 -5.54
CA GLN A 701 -8.57 30.43 -4.72
C GLN A 701 -9.30 29.65 -3.63
N ARG A 702 -9.48 30.26 -2.46
CA ARG A 702 -10.39 29.77 -1.43
C ARG A 702 -11.80 29.67 -2.05
N ASP A 703 -12.29 28.44 -2.25
CA ASP A 703 -13.57 28.16 -2.90
C ASP A 703 -14.41 27.24 -1.99
N PRO A 704 -15.57 27.70 -1.51
CA PRO A 704 -16.42 26.91 -0.61
C PRO A 704 -17.11 25.73 -1.30
N ARG A 705 -17.16 25.66 -2.65
CA ARG A 705 -17.98 24.66 -3.35
C ARG A 705 -17.44 23.23 -3.25
N PRO A 706 -16.16 22.95 -3.55
CA PRO A 706 -15.61 21.60 -3.36
C PRO A 706 -15.60 21.18 -1.89
N LEU A 707 -15.36 22.16 -1.00
CA LEU A 707 -15.41 21.95 0.44
C LEU A 707 -16.79 21.50 0.91
N ALA A 708 -17.85 22.21 0.52
CA ALA A 708 -19.22 21.86 0.91
C ALA A 708 -19.60 20.44 0.43
N ARG A 709 -19.19 20.03 -0.77
CA ARG A 709 -19.44 18.66 -1.26
C ARG A 709 -18.79 17.59 -0.39
N VAL A 710 -17.52 17.78 -0.02
CA VAL A 710 -16.83 16.85 0.88
C VAL A 710 -17.45 16.84 2.28
N LEU A 711 -17.81 18.00 2.83
CA LEU A 711 -18.45 18.09 4.16
C LEU A 711 -19.83 17.42 4.20
N ILE A 712 -20.58 17.46 3.10
CA ILE A 712 -21.82 16.68 2.96
C ILE A 712 -21.51 15.18 3.01
N MET A 713 -20.48 14.70 2.31
CA MET A 713 -20.07 13.29 2.37
C MET A 713 -19.60 12.88 3.78
N VAL A 714 -18.87 13.76 4.48
CA VAL A 714 -18.47 13.56 5.90
C VAL A 714 -19.71 13.42 6.78
N ALA A 715 -20.68 14.33 6.64
CA ALA A 715 -21.94 14.27 7.39
C ALA A 715 -22.75 13.01 7.08
N GLU A 716 -22.85 12.61 5.81
CA GLU A 716 -23.53 11.36 5.40
C GLU A 716 -22.83 10.09 5.91
N SER A 717 -21.57 10.20 6.34
CA SER A 717 -20.77 9.11 6.90
C SER A 717 -20.75 9.09 8.43
N GLY A 718 -21.60 9.88 9.10
CA GLY A 718 -21.68 9.95 10.57
C GLY A 718 -20.90 11.10 11.21
N GLY A 719 -20.11 11.84 10.43
CA GLY A 719 -19.29 12.97 10.91
C GLY A 719 -20.02 14.33 10.95
N LEU A 720 -21.33 14.38 11.19
CA LEU A 720 -22.07 15.66 11.15
C LEU A 720 -21.54 16.65 12.19
N GLN A 721 -21.16 16.19 13.38
CA GLN A 721 -20.59 17.04 14.43
C GLN A 721 -19.28 17.72 13.96
N LEU A 722 -18.43 17.01 13.21
CA LEU A 722 -17.22 17.56 12.59
C LEU A 722 -17.56 18.56 11.47
N ALA A 723 -18.48 18.18 10.59
CA ALA A 723 -18.74 18.89 9.34
C ALA A 723 -19.59 20.16 9.53
N TRP A 724 -20.53 20.15 10.49
CA TRP A 724 -21.62 21.11 10.57
C TRP A 724 -21.15 22.58 10.66
N PRO A 725 -20.23 22.97 11.56
CA PRO A 725 -19.84 24.38 11.69
C PRO A 725 -19.23 24.95 10.39
N LEU A 726 -18.42 24.15 9.70
CA LEU A 726 -17.79 24.56 8.46
C LEU A 726 -18.74 24.46 7.26
N LEU A 727 -19.67 23.49 7.26
CA LEU A 727 -20.69 23.34 6.22
C LEU A 727 -21.64 24.55 6.22
N VAL A 728 -22.08 25.02 7.39
CA VAL A 728 -22.87 26.25 7.51
C VAL A 728 -22.09 27.45 6.98
N THR A 729 -20.81 27.57 7.35
CA THR A 729 -19.96 28.66 6.86
C THR A 729 -19.83 28.63 5.33
N ALA A 730 -19.61 27.45 4.75
CA ALA A 730 -19.55 27.27 3.30
C ALA A 730 -20.90 27.59 2.63
N ALA A 731 -22.03 27.20 3.24
CA ALA A 731 -23.37 27.50 2.74
C ALA A 731 -23.66 29.01 2.75
N GLU A 732 -23.27 29.72 3.81
CA GLU A 732 -23.36 31.19 3.89
C GLU A 732 -22.51 31.87 2.82
N GLU A 733 -21.27 31.44 2.63
CA GLU A 733 -20.39 31.97 1.58
C GLU A 733 -20.99 31.73 0.18
N ILE A 734 -21.53 30.54 -0.08
CA ILE A 734 -22.20 30.18 -1.34
C ILE A 734 -23.48 31.00 -1.55
N ALA A 735 -24.29 31.20 -0.52
CA ALA A 735 -25.52 32.00 -0.59
C ALA A 735 -25.25 33.49 -0.83
N ALA A 736 -24.09 33.98 -0.40
CA ALA A 736 -23.63 35.35 -0.63
C ALA A 736 -23.06 35.58 -2.05
N MET A 737 -22.77 34.53 -2.83
CA MET A 737 -22.23 34.67 -4.18
C MET A 737 -23.25 35.28 -5.16
N ASP A 738 -22.75 36.13 -6.06
CA ASP A 738 -23.52 36.66 -7.19
C ASP A 738 -22.66 36.61 -8.47
N PRO A 739 -23.05 35.82 -9.50
CA PRO A 739 -24.25 34.97 -9.57
C PRO A 739 -24.18 33.75 -8.64
N LEU A 740 -25.35 33.22 -8.28
CA LEU A 740 -25.48 32.02 -7.46
C LEU A 740 -24.91 30.79 -8.22
N PRO A 741 -24.04 29.97 -7.62
CA PRO A 741 -23.45 28.82 -8.30
C PRO A 741 -24.46 27.66 -8.47
N GLU A 742 -24.20 26.76 -9.43
CA GLU A 742 -25.06 25.60 -9.73
C GLU A 742 -25.24 24.66 -8.53
N ASP A 743 -24.17 24.49 -7.74
CA ASP A 743 -24.15 23.63 -6.56
C ASP A 743 -24.94 24.20 -5.36
N ALA A 744 -25.36 25.47 -5.41
CA ALA A 744 -26.01 26.15 -4.27
C ALA A 744 -27.28 25.45 -3.79
N PHE A 745 -28.05 24.84 -4.71
CA PHE A 745 -29.23 24.09 -4.30
C PHE A 745 -28.86 22.85 -3.48
N ALA A 746 -27.88 22.06 -3.94
CA ALA A 746 -27.47 20.84 -3.26
C ALA A 746 -26.94 21.13 -1.85
N VAL A 747 -26.16 22.20 -1.68
CA VAL A 747 -25.63 22.60 -0.37
C VAL A 747 -26.76 23.05 0.57
N LEU A 748 -27.68 23.88 0.11
CA LEU A 748 -28.80 24.35 0.95
C LEU A 748 -29.79 23.22 1.25
N GLU A 749 -30.00 22.29 0.32
CA GLU A 749 -30.82 21.09 0.55
C GLU A 749 -30.21 20.21 1.63
N ALA A 750 -28.89 20.01 1.63
CA ALA A 750 -28.18 19.28 2.68
C ALA A 750 -28.29 19.98 4.04
N VAL A 751 -28.05 21.31 4.10
CA VAL A 751 -28.21 22.08 5.34
C VAL A 751 -29.62 21.95 5.90
N LEU A 752 -30.65 22.17 5.06
CA LEU A 752 -32.04 22.01 5.47
C LEU A 752 -32.34 20.63 6.05
N ARG A 753 -31.77 19.60 5.43
CA ARG A 753 -31.95 18.20 5.84
C ARG A 753 -31.29 17.88 7.17
N TYR A 754 -30.17 18.52 7.52
CA TYR A 754 -29.46 18.26 8.77
C TYR A 754 -29.93 19.12 9.94
N LEU A 755 -30.69 20.20 9.71
CA LEU A 755 -31.22 21.08 10.77
C LEU A 755 -31.92 20.35 11.94
N PRO A 756 -32.73 19.30 11.71
CA PRO A 756 -33.38 18.59 12.81
C PRO A 756 -32.41 17.79 13.71
N GLU A 757 -31.21 17.49 13.23
CA GLU A 757 -30.23 16.63 13.92
C GLU A 757 -29.30 17.44 14.84
N VAL A 758 -29.17 18.76 14.63
CA VAL A 758 -28.17 19.57 15.31
C VAL A 758 -28.72 20.20 16.59
N PRO A 759 -27.91 20.29 17.66
CA PRO A 759 -28.36 20.82 18.95
C PRO A 759 -28.63 22.33 18.90
N GLU A 760 -27.91 23.07 18.06
CA GLU A 760 -28.05 24.51 17.90
C GLU A 760 -27.91 24.90 16.43
N VAL A 761 -28.84 25.75 15.96
CA VAL A 761 -28.83 26.31 14.61
C VAL A 761 -28.18 27.69 14.66
N PRO A 762 -26.97 27.87 14.11
CA PRO A 762 -26.32 29.17 14.06
C PRO A 762 -27.07 30.15 13.14
N PRO A 763 -26.95 31.47 13.35
CA PRO A 763 -27.57 32.46 12.48
C PRO A 763 -26.98 32.42 11.06
N MET A 764 -27.85 32.38 10.05
CA MET A 764 -27.50 32.30 8.62
C MET A 764 -28.00 33.53 7.84
N PRO A 765 -27.36 34.71 7.97
CA PRO A 765 -27.83 35.96 7.39
C PRO A 765 -27.83 36.00 5.86
N ALA A 766 -26.84 35.39 5.18
CA ALA A 766 -26.79 35.34 3.72
C ALA A 766 -27.89 34.43 3.15
N VAL A 767 -28.13 33.28 3.78
CA VAL A 767 -29.26 32.40 3.44
C VAL A 767 -30.60 33.12 3.69
N ALA A 768 -30.73 33.84 4.81
CA ALA A 768 -31.93 34.64 5.09
C ALA A 768 -32.13 35.77 4.06
N ALA A 769 -31.06 36.41 3.59
CA ALA A 769 -31.12 37.40 2.51
C ALA A 769 -31.52 36.75 1.17
N LEU A 770 -30.98 35.56 0.87
CA LEU A 770 -31.35 34.78 -0.32
C LEU A 770 -32.83 34.38 -0.29
N ALA A 771 -33.36 33.99 0.87
CA ALA A 771 -34.76 33.64 1.08
C ALA A 771 -35.73 34.80 0.77
N ARG A 772 -35.29 36.05 0.94
CA ARG A 772 -36.09 37.26 0.62
C ARG A 772 -36.15 37.57 -0.88
N ARG A 773 -35.32 36.94 -1.71
CA ARG A 773 -35.36 37.16 -3.18
C ARG A 773 -36.69 36.67 -3.77
N ARG A 774 -37.22 37.40 -4.76
CA ARG A 774 -38.47 37.06 -5.46
C ARG A 774 -38.38 35.85 -6.41
N SER A 775 -37.22 35.20 -6.52
CA SER A 775 -37.00 34.05 -7.39
C SER A 775 -37.70 32.77 -6.87
N SER A 776 -38.03 31.87 -7.79
CA SER A 776 -38.62 30.54 -7.55
C SER A 776 -37.61 29.40 -7.76
N SER A 777 -36.32 29.70 -7.92
CA SER A 777 -35.27 28.68 -8.08
C SER A 777 -35.27 27.69 -6.91
N LYS A 778 -34.80 26.46 -7.17
CA LYS A 778 -34.72 25.40 -6.15
C LYS A 778 -33.93 25.87 -4.92
N ALA A 779 -32.78 26.54 -5.13
CA ALA A 779 -31.96 27.10 -4.05
C ALA A 779 -32.70 28.16 -3.21
N VAL A 780 -33.45 29.08 -3.83
CA VAL A 780 -34.22 30.10 -3.08
C VAL A 780 -35.38 29.46 -2.30
N ARG A 781 -35.97 28.38 -2.80
CA ARG A 781 -36.97 27.61 -2.05
C ARG A 781 -36.37 26.90 -0.83
N ALA A 782 -35.22 26.25 -0.99
CA ALA A 782 -34.50 25.66 0.14
C ALA A 782 -34.13 26.74 1.19
N ALA A 783 -33.60 27.88 0.77
CA ALA A 783 -33.30 29.01 1.67
C ALA A 783 -34.54 29.51 2.44
N LYS A 784 -35.71 29.58 1.79
CA LYS A 784 -36.98 29.94 2.45
C LYS A 784 -37.44 28.92 3.48
N GLN A 785 -37.14 27.64 3.29
CA GLN A 785 -37.45 26.59 4.26
C GLN A 785 -36.48 26.64 5.44
N ILE A 786 -35.19 26.83 5.18
CA ILE A 786 -34.17 27.03 6.22
C ILE A 786 -34.56 28.21 7.11
N ALA A 787 -34.88 29.38 6.53
CA ALA A 787 -35.22 30.58 7.29
C ALA A 787 -36.55 30.51 8.08
N ARG A 788 -37.32 29.43 7.95
CA ARG A 788 -38.56 29.17 8.71
C ARG A 788 -38.37 28.16 9.83
N THR A 789 -37.28 27.40 9.77
CA THR A 789 -36.85 26.46 10.80
C THR A 789 -36.10 27.25 11.85
#